data_AF-A0A179FVD6-F1
#
_entry.id   AF-A0A179FVD6-F1
#
_cell.length_a   1.000
_cell.length_b   1.000
_cell.length_c   1.000
_cell.angle_alpha   90.00
_cell.angle_beta   90.00
_cell.angle_gamma   90.00
#
_symmetry.space_group_name_H-M   'P 1'
#
loop_
_entity.id
_entity.type
_entity.pdbx_description
1 polymer ?
#
loop_
_entity_poly.entity_id
_entity_poly.type
_entity_poly.pdbx_seq_one_letter_code
_entity_poly.pdbx_strand_id
1 'polypeptide(L)'
;MSAPGSGFLGRSSSSNANMRGLVQFIADLRNARARELEEKRINKELANIRQKFKDGNLSGYHKKKYVCKLLYIYILGWNVDFGHLEAVNLISAQKYSEKQIGYLAMTLFLHEKHELLHLVVNSIRKDLLDHNELFNCLALHAIANVGGREMGEALSSEVHRLLISPTSKSFVKKKAALTLLRLYRKYPDIVSPQWAERIIHLMDDADLGVALSVTSLVMALAQDNLEGYKGAYAKAAARLKRIIIDGEYTTDYLYYKVPCPWLQIKLLRLLQYFPPSDDTHVREMIRESLQRILNLAMEANKNVQQNNAQNAVLFEAINLIIHLDTEHALMKQISSRLGRFIQSRETNVRYLGLEAMTHLAARTETLIPIKQHQDIILGSLKDRDISVRRKGLDLLYSMCDATNARIIVGELLHFLQNADFAIREEMVLKIAILTEKYATDVQWYVDISLRLIAMAGDHVSDEVWQRVIQIVTNNEELQVYAAQTALQYVKSDHCHETLVKIGAYILGEFGHLVADQTRCSPIEQFMALQGKLSGCSPSTRAMILSCFIKFVNLFPEIKPQLLHTFEVYSHTLDSEMQQRACEYLTLANLPTDDLLRTVCDEMPPFPERESALLSRLHQKHANTSDRRTWVVGGKDANADGTELGMAKPGGLKRTFSSAAAMNGGKANGNANGANDLAGLDMNAPSPSEPKMLKAPNLASAAHLSPGWEKGFNKLILRSDGILYEDGQVQVGVRSEYRGQMACLITYFSNKSPSPMTSFTTTLDLDESEKSKLTWDVKGLPDSTIAPGGQTQQVVMFESKRIFEKSPTVRISYLAGALQAVTLKLPVAAHKFMDPADLSAEDFFKRWKQIGAGPREAQEIFGLAGPKNNTREITEKFVINTVEGFRWRVLDMVDPNPKNIVGASVLHTSEGGKFGCLLRLEPNYSTQMIRMTIRATDDSVPTIMLKLMQERLSQGISTVPEYLDLTEHSKLDELRTTIQLLKDIQAPLKLIVAGNHDFTLDESAFEKKLAEADRIAGEPIDRGLVRDQFGHPGEAQRLLEDAAEDGIAFLREGTYSFSLQNGARLKVYASPYTPSNDGNWAFQYTGEHSFDIEPSTSVVMTHGPPHGILDRTEDRKRIGCPGLFEAVAKKKPLVHCFGHVHHGWGAKLVSWRKQMTEKPSHFTDVDNEASIVIDSLASLGDGGDERQFRQTSHCSGDEYPAGDGKTLFVNASIMGDEGQMPWGMDIELPPI
;
A
#
# COMPACT_ATOMS: atom_id res chain seq x y z
N MET A 1 -23.49 22.86 -13.39
CA MET A 1 -24.92 23.26 -13.36
C MET A 1 -25.74 22.04 -13.01
N SER A 2 -26.29 22.03 -11.80
CA SER A 2 -27.24 21.06 -11.28
C SER A 2 -28.57 21.18 -12.03
N ALA A 3 -28.80 20.30 -12.99
CA ALA A 3 -30.12 20.10 -13.57
C ALA A 3 -30.88 19.08 -12.71
N PRO A 4 -32.03 19.42 -12.11
CA PRO A 4 -32.82 18.47 -11.35
C PRO A 4 -33.45 17.46 -12.32
N GLY A 5 -33.43 16.19 -11.95
CA GLY A 5 -34.01 15.06 -12.70
C GLY A 5 -35.54 15.06 -12.79
N SER A 6 -36.15 16.17 -13.19
CA SER A 6 -37.61 16.33 -13.29
C SER A 6 -38.20 15.93 -14.66
N GLY A 7 -37.38 15.51 -15.62
CA GLY A 7 -37.85 15.14 -16.97
C GLY A 7 -38.52 13.77 -17.10
N PHE A 8 -38.40 12.87 -16.12
CA PHE A 8 -38.82 11.47 -16.29
C PHE A 8 -40.35 11.24 -16.24
N LEU A 9 -41.13 12.22 -15.76
CA LEU A 9 -42.57 12.05 -15.50
C LEU A 9 -43.46 13.24 -15.97
N GLY A 10 -42.96 14.09 -16.87
CA GLY A 10 -43.68 15.30 -17.33
C GLY A 10 -44.59 15.10 -18.55
N ARG A 11 -45.90 15.02 -18.30
CA ARG A 11 -47.07 15.29 -19.20
C ARG A 11 -46.93 14.92 -20.68
N SER A 12 -47.32 13.69 -21.02
CA SER A 12 -47.98 13.40 -22.30
C SER A 12 -49.48 13.27 -22.07
N SER A 13 -50.24 14.19 -22.67
CA SER A 13 -51.69 14.15 -22.76
C SER A 13 -52.11 13.18 -23.87
N SER A 14 -52.18 11.89 -23.57
CA SER A 14 -52.91 10.93 -24.38
C SER A 14 -53.32 9.76 -23.49
N SER A 15 -54.63 9.57 -23.38
CA SER A 15 -55.30 8.53 -22.60
C SER A 15 -54.82 7.13 -22.98
N ASN A 16 -54.00 6.48 -22.14
CA ASN A 16 -53.99 5.02 -21.84
C ASN A 16 -52.75 4.65 -20.97
N ALA A 17 -52.92 3.76 -19.97
CA ALA A 17 -51.84 3.00 -19.29
C ALA A 17 -50.94 3.66 -18.20
N ASN A 18 -51.44 4.60 -17.38
CA ASN A 18 -50.67 5.12 -16.23
C ASN A 18 -50.53 4.09 -15.09
N MET A 19 -49.30 3.88 -14.61
CA MET A 19 -48.97 3.07 -13.43
C MET A 19 -49.46 3.74 -12.13
N ARG A 20 -50.79 3.84 -11.92
CA ARG A 20 -51.41 4.52 -10.77
C ARG A 20 -50.77 4.14 -9.43
N GLY A 21 -50.38 2.87 -9.25
CA GLY A 21 -49.73 2.40 -8.02
C GLY A 21 -48.28 2.86 -7.81
N LEU A 22 -47.54 3.28 -8.84
CA LEU A 22 -46.23 3.93 -8.69
C LEU A 22 -46.41 5.41 -8.32
N VAL A 23 -47.35 6.09 -8.99
CA VAL A 23 -47.68 7.50 -8.72
C VAL A 23 -48.16 7.68 -7.28
N GLN A 24 -49.04 6.79 -6.81
CA GLN A 24 -49.52 6.82 -5.42
C GLN A 24 -48.37 6.58 -4.43
N PHE A 25 -47.47 5.63 -4.71
CA PHE A 25 -46.32 5.36 -3.84
C PHE A 25 -45.36 6.57 -3.75
N ILE A 26 -45.06 7.22 -4.88
CA ILE A 26 -44.23 8.43 -4.91
C ILE A 26 -44.92 9.58 -4.15
N ALA A 27 -46.24 9.73 -4.31
CA ALA A 27 -47.00 10.74 -3.57
C ALA A 27 -47.00 10.47 -2.06
N ASP A 28 -47.17 9.22 -1.63
CA ASP A 28 -47.13 8.81 -0.23
C ASP A 28 -45.76 9.11 0.39
N LEU A 29 -44.65 8.87 -0.33
CA LEU A 29 -43.30 9.20 0.13
C LEU A 29 -43.04 10.70 0.19
N ARG A 30 -43.48 11.47 -0.83
CA ARG A 30 -43.34 12.94 -0.82
C ARG A 30 -44.16 13.62 0.28
N ASN A 31 -45.27 13.00 0.69
CA ASN A 31 -46.12 13.50 1.77
C ASN A 31 -45.66 13.03 3.17
N ALA A 32 -44.64 12.18 3.26
CA ALA A 32 -44.06 11.78 4.54
C ALA A 32 -43.30 12.96 5.16
N ARG A 33 -43.78 13.46 6.30
CA ARG A 33 -43.19 14.62 7.00
C ARG A 33 -41.98 14.27 7.89
N ALA A 34 -41.68 12.99 8.06
CA ALA A 34 -40.62 12.49 8.93
C ALA A 34 -39.92 11.26 8.29
N ARG A 35 -38.60 11.15 8.50
CA ARG A 35 -37.76 10.08 7.94
C ARG A 35 -38.22 8.68 8.36
N GLU A 36 -38.71 8.52 9.58
CA GLU A 36 -39.27 7.24 10.07
C GLU A 36 -40.55 6.81 9.34
N LEU A 37 -41.40 7.78 8.94
CA LEU A 37 -42.64 7.47 8.20
C LEU A 37 -42.31 7.05 6.76
N GLU A 38 -41.30 7.69 6.17
CA GLU A 38 -40.74 7.31 4.88
C GLU A 38 -40.18 5.89 4.93
N GLU A 39 -39.35 5.59 5.94
CA GLU A 39 -38.78 4.26 6.16
C GLU A 39 -39.85 3.18 6.36
N LYS A 40 -40.84 3.42 7.23
CA LYS A 40 -41.97 2.51 7.44
C LYS A 40 -42.73 2.25 6.14
N ARG A 41 -42.93 3.28 5.32
CA ARG A 41 -43.63 3.13 4.04
C ARG A 41 -42.80 2.35 3.02
N ILE A 42 -41.50 2.59 2.95
CA ILE A 42 -40.56 1.87 2.08
C ILE A 42 -40.51 0.40 2.47
N ASN A 43 -40.31 0.09 3.76
CA ASN A 43 -40.27 -1.29 4.26
C ASN A 43 -41.57 -2.06 3.96
N LYS A 44 -42.72 -1.41 4.11
CA LYS A 44 -44.02 -1.99 3.74
C LYS A 44 -44.13 -2.28 2.24
N GLU A 45 -43.63 -1.38 1.39
CA GLU A 45 -43.66 -1.59 -0.06
C GLU A 45 -42.64 -2.65 -0.50
N LEU A 46 -41.43 -2.67 0.08
CA LEU A 46 -40.44 -3.72 -0.18
C LEU A 46 -40.98 -5.10 0.17
N ALA A 47 -41.65 -5.24 1.32
CA ALA A 47 -42.30 -6.50 1.71
C ALA A 47 -43.37 -6.94 0.70
N ASN A 48 -44.20 -6.00 0.23
CA ASN A 48 -45.21 -6.27 -0.82
C ASN A 48 -44.56 -6.72 -2.13
N ILE A 49 -43.50 -6.05 -2.57
CA ILE A 49 -42.79 -6.41 -3.81
C ILE A 49 -42.15 -7.80 -3.68
N ARG A 50 -41.51 -8.12 -2.55
CA ARG A 50 -40.96 -9.47 -2.29
C ARG A 50 -42.03 -10.55 -2.40
N GLN A 51 -43.19 -10.32 -1.78
CA GLN A 51 -44.31 -11.25 -1.87
C GLN A 51 -44.78 -11.44 -3.31
N LYS A 52 -44.93 -10.35 -4.06
CA LYS A 52 -45.39 -10.40 -5.45
C LYS A 52 -44.41 -11.09 -6.41
N PHE A 53 -43.11 -10.96 -6.19
CA PHE A 53 -42.10 -11.68 -6.96
C PHE A 53 -42.09 -13.17 -6.64
N LYS A 54 -42.36 -13.55 -5.38
CA LYS A 54 -42.48 -14.96 -4.96
C LYS A 54 -43.68 -15.68 -5.58
N ASP A 55 -44.79 -14.97 -5.83
CA ASP A 55 -46.00 -15.51 -6.45
C ASP A 55 -45.79 -16.01 -7.91
N GLY A 56 -44.68 -15.65 -8.57
CA GLY A 56 -44.22 -16.18 -9.86
C GLY A 56 -45.03 -15.79 -11.11
N ASN A 57 -46.31 -15.44 -10.97
CA ASN A 57 -47.24 -15.27 -12.09
C ASN A 57 -47.43 -13.80 -12.52
N LEU A 58 -46.33 -13.05 -12.68
CA LEU A 58 -46.37 -11.62 -13.02
C LEU A 58 -46.22 -11.36 -14.51
N SER A 59 -47.16 -10.60 -15.09
CA SER A 59 -47.01 -10.09 -16.46
C SER A 59 -45.86 -9.09 -16.58
N GLY A 60 -45.35 -8.88 -17.80
CA GLY A 60 -44.29 -7.89 -18.08
C GLY A 60 -44.62 -6.48 -17.59
N TYR A 61 -45.90 -6.09 -17.64
CA TYR A 61 -46.37 -4.82 -17.08
C TYR A 61 -46.23 -4.76 -15.56
N HIS A 62 -46.60 -5.84 -14.85
CA HIS A 62 -46.46 -5.90 -13.39
C HIS A 62 -44.99 -5.90 -12.98
N LYS A 63 -44.13 -6.67 -13.66
CA LYS A 63 -42.68 -6.67 -13.44
C LYS A 63 -42.10 -5.26 -13.61
N LYS A 64 -42.41 -4.60 -14.73
CA LYS A 64 -42.02 -3.20 -14.99
C LYS A 64 -42.43 -2.26 -13.86
N LYS A 65 -43.70 -2.33 -13.42
CA LYS A 65 -44.22 -1.47 -12.34
C LYS A 65 -43.45 -1.64 -11.03
N TYR A 66 -43.15 -2.89 -10.64
CA TYR A 66 -42.46 -3.16 -9.39
C TYR A 66 -40.96 -2.82 -9.47
N VAL A 67 -40.29 -3.11 -10.59
CA VAL A 67 -38.89 -2.70 -10.83
C VAL A 67 -38.77 -1.17 -10.83
N CYS A 68 -39.73 -0.43 -11.39
CA CYS A 68 -39.75 1.04 -11.28
C CYS A 68 -39.83 1.53 -9.83
N LYS A 69 -40.57 0.85 -8.95
CA LYS A 69 -40.61 1.21 -7.52
C LYS A 69 -39.27 0.95 -6.84
N LEU A 70 -38.64 -0.19 -7.14
CA LEU A 70 -37.30 -0.53 -6.64
C LEU A 70 -36.25 0.50 -7.10
N LEU A 71 -36.27 0.88 -8.37
CA LEU A 71 -35.39 1.92 -8.91
C LEU A 71 -35.56 3.25 -8.17
N TYR A 72 -36.81 3.65 -7.90
CA TYR A 72 -37.09 4.88 -7.16
C TYR A 72 -36.56 4.82 -5.71
N ILE A 73 -36.75 3.69 -5.03
CA ILE A 73 -36.23 3.45 -3.67
C ILE A 73 -34.70 3.53 -3.66
N TYR A 74 -34.04 2.91 -4.64
CA TYR A 74 -32.57 2.96 -4.78
C TYR A 74 -32.04 4.37 -5.03
N ILE A 75 -32.69 5.15 -5.92
CA ILE A 75 -32.31 6.54 -6.20
C ILE A 75 -32.48 7.44 -4.97
N LEU A 76 -33.41 7.11 -4.06
CA LEU A 76 -33.54 7.79 -2.77
C LEU A 76 -32.41 7.46 -1.76
N GLY A 77 -31.51 6.53 -2.11
CA GLY A 77 -30.38 6.13 -1.27
C GLY A 77 -30.67 4.93 -0.35
N TRP A 78 -31.75 4.18 -0.60
CA TRP A 78 -32.06 2.97 0.15
C TRP A 78 -31.50 1.73 -0.56
N ASN A 79 -30.95 0.78 0.21
CA ASN A 79 -30.41 -0.46 -0.34
C ASN A 79 -31.52 -1.36 -0.90
N VAL A 80 -31.31 -1.90 -2.09
CA VAL A 80 -32.22 -2.82 -2.78
C VAL A 80 -31.45 -4.07 -3.19
N ASP A 81 -31.59 -5.16 -2.43
CA ASP A 81 -30.84 -6.40 -2.66
C ASP A 81 -31.62 -7.46 -3.48
N PHE A 82 -32.83 -7.15 -3.97
CA PHE A 82 -33.69 -8.10 -4.69
C PHE A 82 -34.41 -7.44 -5.87
N GLY A 83 -34.93 -8.25 -6.81
CA GLY A 83 -35.55 -7.75 -8.03
C GLY A 83 -34.61 -7.68 -9.24
N HIS A 84 -33.34 -8.06 -9.07
CA HIS A 84 -32.32 -8.08 -10.11
C HIS A 84 -32.68 -9.02 -11.27
N LEU A 85 -33.16 -10.23 -10.96
CA LEU A 85 -33.54 -11.21 -11.98
C LEU A 85 -34.79 -10.77 -12.75
N GLU A 86 -35.75 -10.13 -12.10
CA GLU A 86 -36.93 -9.53 -12.71
C GLU A 86 -36.54 -8.38 -13.64
N ALA A 87 -35.55 -7.57 -13.26
CA ALA A 87 -34.97 -6.55 -14.13
C ALA A 87 -34.27 -7.16 -15.36
N VAL A 88 -33.48 -8.23 -15.18
CA VAL A 88 -32.83 -8.97 -16.28
C VAL A 88 -33.87 -9.57 -17.23
N ASN A 89 -34.96 -10.13 -16.69
CA ASN A 89 -36.05 -10.68 -17.50
C ASN A 89 -36.74 -9.61 -18.37
N LEU A 90 -36.82 -8.36 -17.90
CA LEU A 90 -37.38 -7.26 -18.68
C LEU A 90 -36.51 -6.90 -19.90
N ILE A 91 -35.20 -7.17 -19.88
CA ILE A 91 -34.32 -6.92 -21.03
C ILE A 91 -34.70 -7.80 -22.22
N SER A 92 -35.17 -9.02 -21.97
CA SER A 92 -35.65 -9.92 -23.03
C SER A 92 -37.07 -9.60 -23.54
N ALA A 93 -37.75 -8.59 -22.98
CA ALA A 93 -39.12 -8.23 -23.36
C ALA A 93 -39.20 -7.59 -24.76
N GLN A 94 -40.26 -7.88 -25.51
CA GLN A 94 -40.46 -7.32 -26.86
C GLN A 94 -40.99 -5.87 -26.84
N LYS A 95 -41.51 -5.40 -25.69
CA LYS A 95 -42.05 -4.05 -25.55
C LYS A 95 -40.94 -3.08 -25.12
N TYR A 96 -40.76 -2.00 -25.88
CA TYR A 96 -39.76 -0.96 -25.57
C TYR A 96 -39.85 -0.44 -24.13
N SER A 97 -41.05 -0.12 -23.65
CA SER A 97 -41.22 0.42 -22.29
C SER A 97 -40.81 -0.55 -21.17
N GLU A 98 -40.85 -1.86 -21.43
CA GLU A 98 -40.43 -2.89 -20.47
C GLU A 98 -38.91 -3.06 -20.52
N LYS A 99 -38.37 -3.22 -21.74
CA LYS A 99 -36.93 -3.33 -22.01
C LYS A 99 -36.13 -2.12 -21.53
N GLN A 100 -36.65 -0.90 -21.73
CA GLN A 100 -36.03 0.33 -21.24
C GLN A 100 -35.84 0.32 -19.71
N ILE A 101 -36.85 -0.14 -18.96
CA ILE A 101 -36.76 -0.24 -17.50
C ILE A 101 -35.81 -1.36 -17.08
N GLY A 102 -35.80 -2.48 -17.80
CA GLY A 102 -34.82 -3.55 -17.59
C GLY A 102 -33.38 -3.06 -17.75
N TYR A 103 -33.08 -2.37 -18.85
CA TYR A 103 -31.75 -1.79 -19.10
C TYR A 103 -31.36 -0.71 -18.09
N LEU A 104 -32.29 0.15 -17.70
CA LEU A 104 -32.02 1.18 -16.68
C LEU A 104 -31.71 0.53 -15.32
N ALA A 105 -32.51 -0.45 -14.91
CA ALA A 105 -32.27 -1.22 -13.69
C ALA A 105 -30.93 -1.94 -13.75
N MET A 106 -30.56 -2.51 -14.91
CA MET A 106 -29.26 -3.11 -15.12
C MET A 106 -28.11 -2.12 -14.89
N THR A 107 -28.22 -0.91 -15.44
CA THR A 107 -27.19 0.13 -15.30
C THR A 107 -27.04 0.71 -13.89
N LEU A 108 -28.07 0.57 -13.05
CA LEU A 108 -28.07 1.14 -11.70
C LEU A 108 -27.83 0.09 -10.61
N PHE A 109 -28.37 -1.12 -10.78
CA PHE A 109 -28.26 -2.20 -9.80
C PHE A 109 -27.08 -3.13 -10.04
N LEU A 110 -26.69 -3.39 -11.29
CA LEU A 110 -25.63 -4.35 -11.58
C LEU A 110 -24.28 -3.63 -11.71
N HIS A 111 -23.35 -4.01 -10.85
CA HIS A 111 -21.93 -3.67 -11.00
C HIS A 111 -21.24 -4.62 -12.00
N GLU A 112 -20.07 -4.23 -12.52
CA GLU A 112 -19.37 -4.93 -13.60
C GLU A 112 -18.95 -6.38 -13.29
N LYS A 113 -18.89 -6.74 -12.01
CA LYS A 113 -18.57 -8.10 -11.52
C LYS A 113 -19.81 -8.92 -11.14
N HIS A 114 -21.01 -8.40 -11.38
CA HIS A 114 -22.25 -9.07 -10.97
C HIS A 114 -22.53 -10.26 -11.88
N GLU A 115 -22.72 -11.46 -11.33
CA GLU A 115 -22.86 -12.72 -12.11
C GLU A 115 -24.00 -12.69 -13.15
N LEU A 116 -25.10 -12.02 -12.83
CA LEU A 116 -26.23 -11.81 -13.75
C LEU A 116 -25.84 -11.09 -15.05
N LEU A 117 -24.67 -10.43 -15.12
CA LEU A 117 -24.20 -9.82 -16.35
C LEU A 117 -23.95 -10.84 -17.46
N HIS A 118 -23.51 -12.07 -17.14
CA HIS A 118 -23.34 -13.11 -18.16
C HIS A 118 -24.68 -13.48 -18.83
N LEU A 119 -25.78 -13.46 -18.07
CA LEU A 119 -27.12 -13.79 -18.58
C LEU A 119 -27.64 -12.77 -19.59
N VAL A 120 -27.21 -11.51 -19.47
CA VAL A 120 -27.65 -10.43 -20.36
C VAL A 120 -26.79 -10.29 -21.60
N VAL A 121 -25.54 -10.78 -21.63
CA VAL A 121 -24.65 -10.64 -22.81
C VAL A 121 -25.34 -11.12 -24.09
N ASN A 122 -25.98 -12.28 -24.07
CA ASN A 122 -26.70 -12.81 -25.23
C ASN A 122 -27.95 -11.99 -25.59
N SER A 123 -28.66 -11.46 -24.59
CA SER A 123 -29.81 -10.57 -24.82
C SER A 123 -29.37 -9.24 -25.44
N ILE A 124 -28.25 -8.69 -24.97
CA ILE A 124 -27.63 -7.48 -25.52
C ILE A 124 -27.16 -7.74 -26.95
N ARG A 125 -26.47 -8.87 -27.21
CA ARG A 125 -26.07 -9.25 -28.57
C ARG A 125 -27.27 -9.31 -29.51
N LYS A 126 -28.35 -9.96 -29.09
CA LYS A 126 -29.59 -10.02 -29.86
C LYS A 126 -30.13 -8.63 -30.17
N ASP A 127 -30.13 -7.73 -29.18
CA ASP A 127 -30.59 -6.36 -29.35
C ASP A 127 -29.65 -5.49 -30.21
N LEU A 128 -28.36 -5.80 -30.29
CA LEU A 128 -27.43 -5.16 -31.23
C LEU A 128 -27.58 -5.67 -32.68
N LEU A 129 -28.06 -6.90 -32.85
CA LEU A 129 -28.31 -7.51 -34.15
C LEU A 129 -29.72 -7.21 -34.70
N ASP A 130 -30.64 -6.79 -33.83
CA ASP A 130 -31.99 -6.36 -34.21
C ASP A 130 -31.96 -5.12 -35.12
N HIS A 131 -32.94 -5.03 -36.03
CA HIS A 131 -33.19 -3.85 -36.86
C HIS A 131 -33.82 -2.70 -36.06
N ASN A 132 -34.30 -2.95 -34.84
CA ASN A 132 -34.85 -1.91 -33.98
C ASN A 132 -33.75 -1.01 -33.38
N GLU A 133 -33.63 0.17 -33.95
CA GLU A 133 -32.64 1.19 -33.57
C GLU A 133 -32.76 1.63 -32.10
N LEU A 134 -33.97 1.63 -31.53
CA LEU A 134 -34.20 1.98 -30.12
C LEU A 134 -33.62 0.90 -29.19
N PHE A 135 -33.70 -0.38 -29.58
CA PHE A 135 -33.10 -1.47 -28.82
C PHE A 135 -31.59 -1.45 -28.92
N ASN A 136 -31.04 -1.21 -30.13
CA ASN A 136 -29.61 -1.02 -30.31
C ASN A 136 -29.09 0.07 -29.35
N CYS A 137 -29.82 1.18 -29.22
CA CYS A 137 -29.41 2.30 -28.37
C CYS A 137 -29.41 2.00 -26.87
N LEU A 138 -30.37 1.20 -26.39
CA LEU A 138 -30.41 0.75 -25.00
C LEU A 138 -29.24 -0.20 -24.71
N ALA A 139 -28.99 -1.15 -25.61
CA ALA A 139 -27.87 -2.08 -25.54
C ALA A 139 -26.51 -1.35 -25.51
N LEU A 140 -26.28 -0.40 -26.43
CA LEU A 140 -25.05 0.40 -26.49
C LEU A 140 -24.83 1.22 -25.21
N HIS A 141 -25.88 1.86 -24.69
CA HIS A 141 -25.80 2.63 -23.45
C HIS A 141 -25.44 1.75 -22.25
N ALA A 142 -26.02 0.55 -22.19
CA ALA A 142 -25.70 -0.45 -21.17
C ALA A 142 -24.23 -0.89 -21.23
N ILE A 143 -23.72 -1.23 -22.41
CA ILE A 143 -22.31 -1.63 -22.61
C ILE A 143 -21.37 -0.51 -22.17
N ALA A 144 -21.68 0.75 -22.51
CA ALA A 144 -20.83 1.87 -22.13
C ALA A 144 -20.75 2.08 -20.60
N ASN A 145 -21.81 1.79 -19.86
CA ASN A 145 -21.87 2.05 -18.41
C ASN A 145 -21.45 0.86 -17.54
N VAL A 146 -21.81 -0.37 -17.93
CA VAL A 146 -21.63 -1.60 -17.13
C VAL A 146 -20.66 -2.58 -17.79
N GLY A 147 -20.15 -2.27 -18.99
CA GLY A 147 -19.27 -3.16 -19.74
C GLY A 147 -17.98 -3.50 -19.00
N GLY A 148 -17.89 -4.73 -18.50
CA GLY A 148 -16.65 -5.37 -18.11
C GLY A 148 -15.82 -5.82 -19.31
N ARG A 149 -14.62 -6.34 -19.06
CA ARG A 149 -13.69 -6.81 -20.10
C ARG A 149 -14.33 -7.85 -21.01
N GLU A 150 -14.96 -8.86 -20.42
CA GLU A 150 -15.59 -9.96 -21.16
C GLU A 150 -16.74 -9.50 -22.06
N MET A 151 -17.62 -8.62 -21.55
CA MET A 151 -18.72 -8.07 -22.34
C MET A 151 -18.18 -7.21 -23.50
N GLY A 152 -17.11 -6.46 -23.25
CA GLY A 152 -16.43 -5.68 -24.27
C GLY A 152 -15.79 -6.55 -25.35
N GLU A 153 -15.05 -7.59 -24.99
CA GLU A 153 -14.46 -8.56 -25.92
C GLU A 153 -15.55 -9.29 -26.73
N ALA A 154 -16.65 -9.67 -26.09
CA ALA A 154 -17.74 -10.42 -26.72
C ALA A 154 -18.64 -9.59 -27.66
N LEU A 155 -18.74 -8.26 -27.47
CA LEU A 155 -19.70 -7.41 -28.18
C LEU A 155 -19.06 -6.27 -29.01
N SER A 156 -17.76 -6.02 -28.87
CA SER A 156 -17.06 -4.92 -29.56
C SER A 156 -17.18 -4.99 -31.09
N SER A 157 -17.18 -6.21 -31.64
CA SER A 157 -17.36 -6.45 -33.07
C SER A 157 -18.73 -5.98 -33.57
N GLU A 158 -19.80 -6.28 -32.82
CA GLU A 158 -21.15 -5.82 -33.12
C GLU A 158 -21.32 -4.30 -32.93
N VAL A 159 -20.68 -3.72 -31.92
CA VAL A 159 -20.64 -2.26 -31.73
C VAL A 159 -19.96 -1.58 -32.92
N HIS A 160 -18.80 -2.09 -33.35
CA HIS A 160 -18.09 -1.58 -34.51
C HIS A 160 -18.91 -1.75 -35.80
N ARG A 161 -19.59 -2.88 -35.99
CA ARG A 161 -20.51 -3.10 -37.13
C ARG A 161 -21.61 -2.03 -37.20
N LEU A 162 -22.25 -1.71 -36.08
CA LEU A 162 -23.29 -0.66 -36.02
C LEU A 162 -22.73 0.74 -36.31
N LEU A 163 -21.46 0.99 -35.98
CA LEU A 163 -20.80 2.25 -36.27
C LEU A 163 -20.56 2.46 -37.77
N ILE A 164 -20.05 1.42 -38.47
CA ILE A 164 -19.68 1.51 -39.89
C ILE A 164 -20.83 1.22 -40.85
N SER A 165 -21.92 0.61 -40.37
CA SER A 165 -23.02 0.19 -41.25
C SER A 165 -23.70 1.39 -41.92
N PRO A 166 -23.90 1.37 -43.26
CA PRO A 166 -24.61 2.44 -43.96
C PRO A 166 -26.12 2.42 -43.66
N THR A 167 -26.66 1.28 -43.21
CA THR A 167 -28.09 1.17 -42.86
C THR A 167 -28.40 1.70 -41.46
N SER A 168 -27.39 1.89 -40.61
CA SER A 168 -27.56 2.41 -39.26
C SER A 168 -27.79 3.92 -39.27
N LYS A 169 -28.81 4.40 -38.54
CA LYS A 169 -29.09 5.83 -38.42
C LYS A 169 -28.02 6.56 -37.63
N SER A 170 -27.96 7.88 -37.84
CA SER A 170 -26.97 8.77 -37.23
C SER A 170 -26.92 8.67 -35.70
N PHE A 171 -28.06 8.58 -35.01
CA PHE A 171 -28.06 8.51 -33.54
C PHE A 171 -27.55 7.17 -32.98
N VAL A 172 -27.70 6.07 -33.72
CA VAL A 172 -27.12 4.76 -33.37
C VAL A 172 -25.60 4.83 -33.53
N LYS A 173 -25.12 5.36 -34.67
CA LYS A 173 -23.68 5.57 -34.91
C LYS A 173 -23.02 6.44 -33.84
N LYS A 174 -23.67 7.54 -33.42
CA LYS A 174 -23.20 8.41 -32.31
C LYS A 174 -22.95 7.60 -31.05
N LYS A 175 -23.93 6.78 -30.63
CA LYS A 175 -23.82 5.94 -29.44
C LYS A 175 -22.79 4.83 -29.60
N ALA A 176 -22.69 4.21 -30.78
CA ALA A 176 -21.71 3.16 -31.04
C ALA A 176 -20.27 3.70 -30.93
N ALA A 177 -19.98 4.87 -31.50
CA ALA A 177 -18.68 5.53 -31.39
C ALA A 177 -18.30 5.83 -29.93
N LEU A 178 -19.22 6.39 -29.14
CA LEU A 178 -18.97 6.70 -27.73
C LEU A 178 -18.85 5.45 -26.85
N THR A 179 -19.58 4.39 -27.18
CA THR A 179 -19.48 3.09 -26.52
C THR A 179 -18.10 2.50 -26.76
N LEU A 180 -17.64 2.50 -28.01
CA LEU A 180 -16.30 2.01 -28.37
C LEU A 180 -15.20 2.86 -27.71
N LEU A 181 -15.37 4.18 -27.66
CA LEU A 181 -14.45 5.09 -26.96
C LEU A 181 -14.34 4.74 -25.46
N ARG A 182 -15.47 4.45 -24.82
CA ARG A 182 -15.48 4.11 -23.39
C ARG A 182 -14.88 2.73 -23.13
N LEU A 183 -15.16 1.74 -23.97
CA LEU A 183 -14.52 0.43 -23.93
C LEU A 183 -13.00 0.56 -24.13
N TYR A 184 -12.56 1.32 -25.13
CA TYR A 184 -11.14 1.55 -25.43
C TYR A 184 -10.38 2.18 -24.26
N ARG A 185 -10.92 3.25 -23.66
CA ARG A 185 -10.27 3.93 -22.53
C ARG A 185 -10.06 3.02 -21.31
N LYS A 186 -10.90 2.00 -21.17
CA LYS A 186 -10.85 1.06 -20.07
C LYS A 186 -10.02 -0.18 -20.40
N TYR A 187 -10.10 -0.63 -21.65
CA TYR A 187 -9.44 -1.82 -22.17
C TYR A 187 -8.93 -1.52 -23.60
N PRO A 188 -7.69 -0.99 -23.73
CA PRO A 188 -7.15 -0.57 -25.04
C PRO A 188 -7.14 -1.70 -26.09
N ASP A 189 -6.94 -2.95 -25.65
CA ASP A 189 -6.84 -4.13 -26.51
C ASP A 189 -8.15 -4.51 -27.23
N ILE A 190 -9.30 -3.94 -26.83
CA ILE A 190 -10.61 -4.25 -27.42
C ILE A 190 -10.72 -3.73 -28.87
N VAL A 191 -10.03 -2.65 -29.22
CA VAL A 191 -10.12 -2.04 -30.54
C VAL A 191 -9.07 -2.64 -31.47
N SER A 192 -9.52 -3.35 -32.50
CA SER A 192 -8.60 -3.90 -33.50
C SER A 192 -7.96 -2.79 -34.35
N PRO A 193 -6.64 -2.82 -34.59
CA PRO A 193 -5.95 -1.86 -35.47
C PRO A 193 -6.51 -1.80 -36.89
N GLN A 194 -7.11 -2.89 -37.38
CA GLN A 194 -7.68 -2.99 -38.73
C GLN A 194 -8.91 -2.09 -38.94
N TRP A 195 -9.49 -1.55 -37.87
CA TRP A 195 -10.68 -0.70 -37.95
C TRP A 195 -10.35 0.77 -38.24
N ALA A 196 -9.07 1.17 -38.17
CA ALA A 196 -8.63 2.56 -38.25
C ALA A 196 -9.15 3.30 -39.48
N GLU A 197 -8.90 2.79 -40.70
CA GLU A 197 -9.31 3.46 -41.95
C GLU A 197 -10.82 3.69 -42.04
N ARG A 198 -11.62 2.71 -41.61
CA ARG A 198 -13.09 2.80 -41.63
C ARG A 198 -13.60 3.82 -40.62
N ILE A 199 -13.00 3.88 -39.43
CA ILE A 199 -13.33 4.86 -38.41
C ILE A 199 -12.96 6.27 -38.88
N ILE A 200 -11.78 6.45 -39.51
CA ILE A 200 -11.33 7.73 -40.05
C ILE A 200 -12.30 8.25 -41.13
N HIS A 201 -12.79 7.38 -42.01
CA HIS A 201 -13.74 7.77 -43.06
C HIS A 201 -15.03 8.38 -42.48
N LEU A 202 -15.49 7.93 -41.31
CA LEU A 202 -16.70 8.44 -40.66
C LEU A 202 -16.54 9.85 -40.09
N MET A 203 -15.34 10.44 -40.06
CA MET A 203 -15.15 11.85 -39.71
C MET A 203 -15.82 12.79 -40.73
N ASP A 204 -15.99 12.34 -41.97
CA ASP A 204 -16.65 13.09 -43.05
C ASP A 204 -18.17 12.86 -43.14
N ASP A 205 -18.77 12.11 -42.20
CA ASP A 205 -20.21 11.81 -42.22
C ASP A 205 -21.06 13.09 -42.32
N ALA A 206 -22.17 13.03 -43.05
CA ALA A 206 -23.05 14.17 -43.27
C ALA A 206 -23.67 14.69 -41.96
N ASP A 207 -23.91 13.80 -40.98
CA ASP A 207 -24.38 14.20 -39.66
C ASP A 207 -23.20 14.67 -38.78
N LEU A 208 -23.22 15.96 -38.44
CA LEU A 208 -22.18 16.60 -37.62
C LEU A 208 -22.02 15.99 -36.21
N GLY A 209 -23.08 15.38 -35.66
CA GLY A 209 -23.02 14.68 -34.38
C GLY A 209 -22.32 13.32 -34.47
N VAL A 210 -22.43 12.62 -35.60
CA VAL A 210 -21.63 11.41 -35.88
C VAL A 210 -20.17 11.81 -36.01
N ALA A 211 -19.87 12.83 -36.82
CA ALA A 211 -18.51 13.36 -36.96
C ALA A 211 -17.91 13.75 -35.60
N LEU A 212 -18.66 14.40 -34.71
CA LEU A 212 -18.21 14.77 -33.36
C LEU A 212 -17.88 13.55 -32.48
N SER A 213 -18.74 12.53 -32.50
CA SER A 213 -18.58 11.32 -31.70
C SER A 213 -17.38 10.49 -32.19
N VAL A 214 -17.25 10.35 -33.52
CA VAL A 214 -16.14 9.65 -34.17
C VAL A 214 -14.83 10.40 -33.97
N THR A 215 -14.80 11.73 -34.11
CA THR A 215 -13.59 12.52 -33.84
C THR A 215 -13.13 12.32 -32.41
N SER A 216 -14.05 12.21 -31.44
CA SER A 216 -13.70 11.92 -30.04
C SER A 216 -13.07 10.53 -29.86
N LEU A 217 -13.52 9.54 -30.64
CA LEU A 217 -12.93 8.20 -30.67
C LEU A 217 -11.55 8.22 -31.31
N VAL A 218 -11.41 8.84 -32.49
CA VAL A 218 -10.15 8.98 -33.23
C VAL A 218 -9.10 9.71 -32.40
N MET A 219 -9.48 10.78 -31.69
CA MET A 219 -8.56 11.49 -30.79
C MET A 219 -7.94 10.56 -29.73
N ALA A 220 -8.73 9.67 -29.13
CA ALA A 220 -8.21 8.73 -28.13
C ALA A 220 -7.30 7.66 -28.77
N LEU A 221 -7.67 7.16 -29.96
CA LEU A 221 -6.91 6.11 -30.66
C LEU A 221 -5.60 6.63 -31.26
N ALA A 222 -5.59 7.86 -31.80
CA ALA A 222 -4.43 8.49 -32.41
C ALA A 222 -3.30 8.74 -31.40
N GLN A 223 -3.64 8.96 -30.12
CA GLN A 223 -2.64 9.16 -29.07
C GLN A 223 -1.78 7.92 -28.78
N ASP A 224 -2.29 6.71 -29.06
CA ASP A 224 -1.57 5.46 -28.86
C ASP A 224 -0.99 4.89 -30.17
N ASN A 225 -1.63 5.17 -31.32
CA ASN A 225 -1.16 4.74 -32.64
C ASN A 225 -1.26 5.87 -33.67
N LEU A 226 -0.25 6.76 -33.71
CA LEU A 226 -0.23 7.90 -34.64
C LEU A 226 -0.21 7.47 -36.11
N GLU A 227 0.61 6.48 -36.48
CA GLU A 227 0.76 6.04 -37.87
C GLU A 227 -0.55 5.49 -38.45
N GLY A 228 -1.26 4.64 -37.69
CA GLY A 228 -2.54 4.07 -38.12
C GLY A 228 -3.65 5.11 -38.33
N TYR A 229 -3.54 6.28 -37.69
CA TYR A 229 -4.53 7.36 -37.77
C TYR A 229 -4.05 8.60 -38.54
N LYS A 230 -2.92 8.54 -39.25
CA LYS A 230 -2.37 9.65 -40.04
C LYS A 230 -3.38 10.25 -41.04
N GLY A 231 -4.22 9.40 -41.64
CA GLY A 231 -5.30 9.83 -42.55
C GLY A 231 -6.32 10.79 -41.91
N ALA A 232 -6.45 10.78 -40.58
CA ALA A 232 -7.34 11.69 -39.86
C ALA A 232 -6.91 13.16 -39.95
N TYR A 233 -5.61 13.44 -40.16
CA TYR A 233 -5.09 14.82 -40.20
C TYR A 233 -5.67 15.61 -41.38
N ALA A 234 -5.55 15.06 -42.59
CA ALA A 234 -6.09 15.70 -43.80
C ALA A 234 -7.62 15.82 -43.75
N LYS A 235 -8.30 14.81 -43.20
CA LYS A 235 -9.75 14.80 -42.99
C LYS A 235 -10.20 15.89 -42.02
N ALA A 236 -9.48 16.04 -40.90
CA ALA A 236 -9.77 17.08 -39.92
C ALA A 236 -9.59 18.49 -40.50
N ALA A 237 -8.52 18.71 -41.26
CA ALA A 237 -8.27 19.99 -41.94
C ALA A 237 -9.38 20.34 -42.96
N ALA A 238 -9.75 19.39 -43.81
CA ALA A 238 -10.82 19.58 -44.80
C ALA A 238 -12.18 19.86 -44.13
N ARG A 239 -12.51 19.13 -43.07
CA ARG A 239 -13.77 19.32 -42.32
C ARG A 239 -13.80 20.67 -41.61
N LEU A 240 -12.68 21.11 -41.05
CA LEU A 240 -12.55 22.42 -40.41
C LEU A 240 -12.80 23.56 -41.41
N LYS A 241 -12.18 23.48 -42.61
CA LYS A 241 -12.40 24.44 -43.69
C LYS A 241 -13.88 24.51 -44.10
N ARG A 242 -14.53 23.36 -44.31
CA ARG A 242 -15.95 23.30 -44.70
C ARG A 242 -16.87 23.99 -43.69
N ILE A 243 -16.60 23.82 -42.40
CA ILE A 243 -17.40 24.45 -41.32
C ILE A 243 -17.17 25.96 -41.25
N ILE A 244 -15.92 26.41 -41.37
CA ILE A 244 -15.51 27.79 -41.03
C ILE A 244 -15.52 28.72 -42.24
N ILE A 245 -15.06 28.23 -43.39
CA ILE A 245 -14.92 29.00 -44.63
C ILE A 245 -16.15 28.81 -45.51
N ASP A 246 -16.49 27.56 -45.81
CA ASP A 246 -17.58 27.25 -46.75
C ASP A 246 -18.98 27.39 -46.10
N GLY A 247 -19.04 27.45 -44.76
CA GLY A 247 -20.27 27.63 -44.00
C GLY A 247 -21.18 26.40 -44.00
N GLU A 248 -20.62 25.20 -44.15
CA GLU A 248 -21.38 23.95 -44.25
C GLU A 248 -21.78 23.42 -42.86
N TYR A 249 -22.93 23.88 -42.37
CA TYR A 249 -23.56 23.38 -41.16
C TYR A 249 -25.07 23.62 -41.18
N THR A 250 -25.83 22.86 -40.40
CA THR A 250 -27.26 23.10 -40.21
C THR A 250 -27.52 24.03 -39.02
N THR A 251 -28.67 24.71 -39.01
CA THR A 251 -29.05 25.69 -37.98
C THR A 251 -29.06 25.10 -36.57
N ASP A 252 -29.34 23.81 -36.45
CA ASP A 252 -29.43 23.08 -35.18
C ASP A 252 -28.07 22.92 -34.48
N TYR A 253 -26.96 23.13 -35.20
CA TYR A 253 -25.60 23.05 -34.65
C TYR A 253 -24.97 24.43 -34.41
N LEU A 254 -25.72 25.53 -34.50
CA LEU A 254 -25.27 26.82 -33.98
C LEU A 254 -25.49 26.91 -32.48
N TYR A 255 -24.45 27.32 -31.76
CA TYR A 255 -24.52 27.66 -30.35
C TYR A 255 -24.26 29.16 -30.19
N TYR A 256 -25.30 29.94 -29.86
CA TYR A 256 -25.22 31.41 -29.74
C TYR A 256 -24.51 32.08 -30.93
N LYS A 257 -24.90 31.72 -32.16
CA LYS A 257 -24.31 32.21 -33.43
C LYS A 257 -22.88 31.72 -33.72
N VAL A 258 -22.32 30.83 -32.91
CA VAL A 258 -21.05 30.16 -33.19
C VAL A 258 -21.33 28.80 -33.82
N PRO A 259 -20.82 28.50 -35.03
CA PRO A 259 -21.09 27.24 -35.70
C PRO A 259 -20.28 26.09 -35.08
N CYS A 260 -20.94 25.00 -34.68
CA CYS A 260 -20.28 23.74 -34.29
C CYS A 260 -19.06 23.88 -33.34
N PRO A 261 -19.08 24.70 -32.27
CA PRO A 261 -17.87 25.05 -31.51
C PRO A 261 -17.11 23.84 -30.95
N TRP A 262 -17.83 22.83 -30.42
CA TRP A 262 -17.20 21.63 -29.87
C TRP A 262 -16.55 20.73 -30.92
N LEU A 263 -17.08 20.72 -32.15
CA LEU A 263 -16.46 19.98 -33.25
C LEU A 263 -15.19 20.69 -33.70
N GLN A 264 -15.23 22.03 -33.84
CA GLN A 264 -14.05 22.83 -34.18
C GLN A 264 -12.91 22.60 -33.16
N ILE A 265 -13.21 22.67 -31.86
CA ILE A 265 -12.21 22.43 -30.80
C ILE A 265 -11.59 21.04 -30.93
N LYS A 266 -12.40 20.00 -31.15
CA LYS A 266 -11.88 18.63 -31.29
C LYS A 266 -11.03 18.43 -32.55
N LEU A 267 -11.41 19.06 -33.67
CA LEU A 267 -10.61 19.02 -34.90
C LEU A 267 -9.28 19.74 -34.71
N LEU A 268 -9.29 20.95 -34.13
CA LEU A 268 -8.08 21.71 -33.81
C LEU A 268 -7.15 20.97 -32.85
N ARG A 269 -7.70 20.32 -31.82
CA ARG A 269 -6.95 19.48 -30.89
C ARG A 269 -6.37 18.24 -31.55
N LEU A 270 -7.14 17.56 -32.41
CA LEU A 270 -6.67 16.39 -33.14
C LEU A 270 -5.48 16.74 -34.05
N LEU A 271 -5.50 17.91 -34.70
CA LEU A 271 -4.38 18.38 -35.52
C LEU A 271 -3.09 18.57 -34.70
N GLN A 272 -3.18 18.90 -33.40
CA GLN A 272 -2.00 19.04 -32.52
C GLN A 272 -1.33 17.70 -32.18
N TYR A 273 -2.00 16.56 -32.37
CA TYR A 273 -1.38 15.25 -32.10
C TYR A 273 -0.39 14.83 -33.17
N PHE A 274 -0.45 15.42 -34.37
CA PHE A 274 0.41 15.09 -35.49
C PHE A 274 1.42 16.20 -35.75
N PRO A 275 2.60 15.89 -36.31
CA PRO A 275 3.50 16.91 -36.84
C PRO A 275 2.84 17.69 -37.99
N PRO A 276 3.30 18.92 -38.28
CA PRO A 276 2.84 19.68 -39.43
C PRO A 276 2.95 18.87 -40.73
N SER A 277 1.92 18.92 -41.58
CA SER A 277 1.90 18.20 -42.86
C SER A 277 2.91 18.77 -43.85
N ASP A 278 3.56 17.89 -44.61
CA ASP A 278 4.41 18.26 -45.76
C ASP A 278 3.59 18.79 -46.94
N ASP A 279 2.32 18.37 -47.05
CA ASP A 279 1.40 18.82 -48.09
C ASP A 279 1.00 20.29 -47.91
N THR A 280 1.45 21.11 -48.87
CA THR A 280 1.16 22.55 -48.94
C THR A 280 -0.34 22.84 -49.01
N HIS A 281 -1.14 22.01 -49.68
CA HIS A 281 -2.58 22.23 -49.77
C HIS A 281 -3.26 22.07 -48.41
N VAL A 282 -2.88 21.06 -47.63
CA VAL A 282 -3.41 20.83 -46.28
C VAL A 282 -3.00 21.96 -45.34
N ARG A 283 -1.73 22.42 -45.40
CA ARG A 283 -1.27 23.57 -44.62
C ARG A 283 -2.06 24.84 -44.94
N GLU A 284 -2.34 25.08 -46.22
CA GLU A 284 -3.12 26.23 -46.68
C GLU A 284 -4.53 26.23 -46.09
N MET A 285 -5.24 25.09 -46.16
CA MET A 285 -6.58 24.95 -45.58
C MET A 285 -6.61 25.23 -44.07
N ILE A 286 -5.60 24.74 -43.35
CA ILE A 286 -5.48 24.98 -41.90
C ILE A 286 -5.22 26.48 -41.64
N ARG A 287 -4.30 27.10 -42.40
CA ARG A 287 -3.95 28.52 -42.27
C ARG A 287 -5.13 29.44 -42.52
N GLU A 288 -5.88 29.23 -43.61
CA GLU A 288 -7.09 30.00 -43.93
C GLU A 288 -8.13 29.89 -42.79
N SER A 289 -8.36 28.68 -42.30
CA SER A 289 -9.30 28.40 -41.21
C SER A 289 -8.89 29.12 -39.91
N LEU A 290 -7.61 29.06 -39.54
CA LEU A 290 -7.05 29.72 -38.35
C LEU A 290 -7.14 31.25 -38.46
N GLN A 291 -6.80 31.83 -39.62
CA GLN A 291 -6.92 33.27 -39.85
C GLN A 291 -8.37 33.74 -39.72
N ARG A 292 -9.33 32.95 -40.24
CA ARG A 292 -10.75 33.25 -40.11
C ARG A 292 -11.21 33.21 -38.65
N ILE A 293 -10.79 32.22 -37.86
CA ILE A 293 -11.07 32.13 -36.41
C ILE A 293 -10.52 33.37 -35.69
N LEU A 294 -9.26 33.74 -35.94
CA LEU A 294 -8.62 34.91 -35.32
C LEU A 294 -9.38 36.20 -35.63
N ASN A 295 -9.87 36.35 -36.87
CA ASN A 295 -10.64 37.51 -37.29
C ASN A 295 -12.02 37.58 -36.60
N LEU A 296 -12.73 36.44 -36.50
CA LEU A 296 -14.03 36.36 -35.84
C LEU A 296 -13.95 36.69 -34.34
N ALA A 297 -12.83 36.34 -33.71
CA ALA A 297 -12.60 36.64 -32.29
C ALA A 297 -12.25 38.13 -32.02
N MET A 298 -12.08 38.96 -33.05
CA MET A 298 -11.86 40.40 -32.86
C MET A 298 -13.15 41.16 -32.52
N GLU A 299 -14.31 40.57 -32.79
CA GLU A 299 -15.61 41.20 -32.58
C GLU A 299 -16.02 41.12 -31.10
N ALA A 300 -16.12 42.27 -30.43
CA ALA A 300 -16.55 42.34 -29.04
C ALA A 300 -18.05 42.00 -28.92
N ASN A 301 -18.35 40.83 -28.35
CA ASN A 301 -19.73 40.36 -28.16
C ASN A 301 -20.24 40.65 -26.75
N LYS A 302 -21.45 41.24 -26.64
CA LYS A 302 -22.10 41.53 -25.35
C LYS A 302 -22.60 40.27 -24.63
N ASN A 303 -22.85 39.19 -25.38
CA ASN A 303 -23.34 37.93 -24.82
C ASN A 303 -22.17 37.09 -24.30
N VAL A 304 -22.18 36.80 -23.00
CA VAL A 304 -21.13 36.03 -22.31
C VAL A 304 -21.00 34.61 -22.85
N GLN A 305 -22.11 33.92 -23.15
CA GLN A 305 -22.09 32.55 -23.68
C GLN A 305 -21.52 32.50 -25.09
N GLN A 306 -21.84 33.48 -25.93
CA GLN A 306 -21.26 33.63 -27.26
C GLN A 306 -19.74 33.90 -27.17
N ASN A 307 -19.34 34.85 -26.31
CA ASN A 307 -17.94 35.19 -26.07
C ASN A 307 -17.14 33.98 -25.57
N ASN A 308 -17.68 33.22 -24.61
CA ASN A 308 -17.06 32.01 -24.09
C ASN A 308 -16.88 30.92 -25.17
N ALA A 309 -17.89 30.70 -26.01
CA ALA A 309 -17.80 29.73 -27.10
C ALA A 309 -16.77 30.14 -28.17
N GLN A 310 -16.71 31.43 -28.51
CA GLN A 310 -15.69 31.96 -29.43
C GLN A 310 -14.29 31.88 -28.83
N ASN A 311 -14.11 32.27 -27.57
CA ASN A 311 -12.83 32.18 -26.88
C ASN A 311 -12.36 30.73 -26.73
N ALA A 312 -13.26 29.77 -26.51
CA ALA A 312 -12.90 28.36 -26.45
C ALA A 312 -12.31 27.84 -27.78
N VAL A 313 -12.93 28.21 -28.90
CA VAL A 313 -12.39 27.90 -30.24
C VAL A 313 -11.08 28.65 -30.48
N LEU A 314 -11.00 29.93 -30.08
CA LEU A 314 -9.81 30.75 -30.23
C LEU A 314 -8.60 30.20 -29.46
N PHE A 315 -8.76 29.82 -28.20
CA PHE A 315 -7.67 29.27 -27.40
C PHE A 315 -7.13 27.96 -28.00
N GLU A 316 -8.02 27.10 -28.50
CA GLU A 316 -7.60 25.88 -29.19
C GLU A 316 -6.90 26.18 -30.52
N ALA A 317 -7.36 27.21 -31.25
CA ALA A 317 -6.70 27.68 -32.46
C ALA A 317 -5.31 28.27 -32.16
N ILE A 318 -5.16 29.04 -31.08
CA ILE A 318 -3.87 29.55 -30.60
C ILE A 318 -2.93 28.38 -30.28
N ASN A 319 -3.41 27.36 -29.56
CA ASN A 319 -2.61 26.18 -29.26
C ASN A 319 -2.14 25.44 -30.52
N LEU A 320 -2.99 25.34 -31.55
CA LEU A 320 -2.59 24.77 -32.84
C LEU A 320 -1.56 25.67 -33.55
N ILE A 321 -1.71 27.00 -33.53
CA ILE A 321 -0.73 27.90 -34.15
C ILE A 321 0.64 27.77 -33.47
N ILE A 322 0.67 27.72 -32.14
CA ILE A 322 1.89 27.50 -31.36
C ILE A 322 2.56 26.16 -31.74
N HIS A 323 1.76 25.12 -31.96
CA HIS A 323 2.25 23.79 -32.35
C HIS A 323 2.82 23.74 -33.78
N LEU A 324 2.21 24.47 -34.71
CA LEU A 324 2.64 24.48 -36.11
C LEU A 324 3.95 25.26 -36.33
N ASP A 325 4.20 26.31 -35.53
CA ASP A 325 5.41 27.16 -35.55
C ASP A 325 5.84 27.65 -36.94
N THR A 326 4.87 27.93 -37.83
CA THR A 326 5.17 28.22 -39.25
C THR A 326 5.42 29.69 -39.56
N GLU A 327 4.89 30.65 -38.80
CA GLU A 327 4.92 32.08 -39.15
C GLU A 327 5.11 33.02 -37.94
N HIS A 328 6.24 33.76 -37.91
CA HIS A 328 6.52 34.77 -36.89
C HIS A 328 5.48 35.89 -36.80
N ALA A 329 4.81 36.24 -37.91
CA ALA A 329 3.80 37.30 -37.95
C ALA A 329 2.55 36.94 -37.14
N LEU A 330 2.05 35.71 -37.28
CA LEU A 330 0.93 35.18 -36.50
C LEU A 330 1.29 35.06 -35.02
N MET A 331 2.51 34.60 -34.70
CA MET A 331 2.98 34.49 -33.31
C MET A 331 3.03 35.85 -32.60
N LYS A 332 3.47 36.91 -33.29
CA LYS A 332 3.45 38.29 -32.75
C LYS A 332 2.03 38.79 -32.50
N GLN A 333 1.09 38.48 -33.41
CA GLN A 333 -0.32 38.82 -33.24
C GLN A 333 -0.93 38.10 -32.03
N ILE A 334 -0.61 36.82 -31.84
CA ILE A 334 -1.05 36.01 -30.70
C ILE A 334 -0.50 36.56 -29.38
N SER A 335 0.80 36.86 -29.31
CA SER A 335 1.42 37.40 -28.08
C SER A 335 0.73 38.68 -27.62
N SER A 336 0.46 39.60 -28.55
CA SER A 336 -0.28 40.85 -28.24
C SER A 336 -1.71 40.57 -27.75
N ARG A 337 -2.38 39.56 -28.30
CA ARG A 337 -3.73 39.16 -27.89
C ARG A 337 -3.74 38.50 -26.51
N LEU A 338 -2.84 37.56 -26.25
CA LEU A 338 -2.68 36.92 -24.95
C LEU A 338 -2.33 37.96 -23.87
N GLY A 339 -1.52 38.97 -24.19
CA GLY A 339 -1.25 40.12 -23.33
C GLY A 339 -2.52 40.89 -22.90
N ARG A 340 -3.54 40.98 -23.76
CA ARG A 340 -4.86 41.55 -23.38
C ARG A 340 -5.69 40.59 -22.54
N PHE A 341 -5.63 39.28 -22.81
CA PHE A 341 -6.38 38.27 -22.05
C PHE A 341 -5.91 38.15 -20.60
N ILE A 342 -4.60 38.24 -20.34
CA ILE A 342 -4.06 38.21 -18.97
C ILE A 342 -4.46 39.46 -18.15
N GLN A 343 -4.86 40.56 -18.79
CA GLN A 343 -5.41 41.75 -18.16
C GLN A 343 -6.95 41.75 -18.06
N SER A 344 -7.61 40.68 -18.51
CA SER A 344 -9.07 40.60 -18.50
C SER A 344 -9.61 40.74 -17.08
N ARG A 345 -10.81 41.34 -16.95
CA ARG A 345 -11.53 41.37 -15.67
C ARG A 345 -12.02 39.97 -15.25
N GLU A 346 -12.25 39.09 -16.22
CA GLU A 346 -12.72 37.74 -15.99
C GLU A 346 -11.57 36.80 -15.61
N THR A 347 -11.63 36.23 -14.40
CA THR A 347 -10.59 35.32 -13.87
C THR A 347 -10.34 34.11 -14.78
N ASN A 348 -11.40 33.50 -15.34
CA ASN A 348 -11.28 32.35 -16.25
C ASN A 348 -10.50 32.70 -17.53
N VAL A 349 -10.69 33.91 -18.06
CA VAL A 349 -9.99 34.39 -19.25
C VAL A 349 -8.53 34.69 -18.93
N ARG A 350 -8.24 35.28 -17.76
CA ARG A 350 -6.85 35.45 -17.29
C ARG A 350 -6.14 34.12 -17.14
N TYR A 351 -6.80 33.13 -16.53
CA TYR A 351 -6.28 31.76 -16.36
C TYR A 351 -5.88 31.14 -17.70
N LEU A 352 -6.80 31.10 -18.67
CA LEU A 352 -6.55 30.54 -20.00
C LEU A 352 -5.51 31.34 -20.79
N GLY A 353 -5.49 32.67 -20.61
CA GLY A 353 -4.48 33.56 -21.19
C GLY A 353 -3.06 33.22 -20.70
N LEU A 354 -2.89 33.03 -19.39
CA LEU A 354 -1.61 32.62 -18.79
C LEU A 354 -1.21 31.21 -19.24
N GLU A 355 -2.15 30.27 -19.30
CA GLU A 355 -1.88 28.90 -19.77
C GLU A 355 -1.41 28.87 -21.23
N ALA A 356 -2.12 29.55 -22.13
CA ALA A 356 -1.74 29.63 -23.54
C ALA A 356 -0.42 30.40 -23.75
N MET A 357 -0.16 31.43 -22.93
CA MET A 357 1.12 32.16 -22.98
C MET A 357 2.29 31.30 -22.44
N THR A 358 2.03 30.41 -21.48
CA THR A 358 3.01 29.43 -21.00
C THR A 358 3.35 28.44 -22.11
N HIS A 359 2.34 27.94 -22.83
CA HIS A 359 2.55 27.07 -23.98
C HIS A 359 3.38 27.77 -25.07
N LEU A 360 3.10 29.05 -25.34
CA LEU A 360 3.88 29.86 -26.28
C LEU A 360 5.34 29.99 -25.83
N ALA A 361 5.60 30.29 -24.55
CA ALA A 361 6.94 30.40 -23.99
C ALA A 361 7.74 29.09 -24.11
N ALA A 362 7.07 27.95 -23.93
CA ALA A 362 7.70 26.63 -24.00
C ALA A 362 8.15 26.21 -25.40
N ARG A 363 7.58 26.80 -26.46
CA ARG A 363 7.82 26.41 -27.86
C ARG A 363 8.60 27.46 -28.66
N THR A 364 8.48 28.73 -28.32
CA THR A 364 9.02 29.84 -29.13
C THR A 364 10.53 30.01 -28.93
N GLU A 365 11.26 30.30 -30.02
CA GLU A 365 12.71 30.59 -29.95
C GLU A 365 13.02 31.95 -29.33
N THR A 366 12.20 32.96 -29.63
CA THR A 366 12.36 34.34 -29.13
C THR A 366 11.32 34.68 -28.07
N LEU A 367 11.75 34.91 -26.83
CA LEU A 367 10.86 35.29 -25.73
C LEU A 367 10.49 36.78 -25.69
N ILE A 368 11.04 37.60 -26.59
CA ILE A 368 10.87 39.07 -26.60
C ILE A 368 9.39 39.51 -26.56
N PRO A 369 8.47 38.95 -27.38
CA PRO A 369 7.06 39.38 -27.35
C PRO A 369 6.35 39.08 -26.02
N ILE A 370 6.79 38.06 -25.29
CA ILE A 370 6.24 37.67 -23.99
C ILE A 370 6.81 38.56 -22.88
N LYS A 371 8.12 38.85 -22.95
CA LYS A 371 8.82 39.72 -21.99
C LYS A 371 8.26 41.15 -21.92
N GLN A 372 7.65 41.65 -23.00
CA GLN A 372 6.93 42.95 -22.98
C GLN A 372 5.79 42.99 -21.96
N HIS A 373 5.30 41.83 -21.52
CA HIS A 373 4.22 41.70 -20.55
C HIS A 373 4.72 41.21 -19.17
N GLN A 374 6.03 41.18 -18.92
CA GLN A 374 6.62 40.62 -17.69
C GLN A 374 6.04 41.24 -16.42
N ASP A 375 5.86 42.56 -16.35
CA ASP A 375 5.32 43.23 -15.16
C ASP A 375 3.87 42.80 -14.85
N ILE A 376 3.07 42.57 -15.90
CA ILE A 376 1.69 42.10 -15.77
C ILE A 376 1.68 40.65 -15.30
N ILE A 377 2.59 39.82 -15.81
CA ILE A 377 2.74 38.42 -15.43
C ILE A 377 3.21 38.32 -13.96
N LEU A 378 4.17 39.12 -13.53
CA LEU A 378 4.57 39.24 -12.12
C LEU A 378 3.39 39.68 -11.24
N GLY A 379 2.58 40.63 -11.72
CA GLY A 379 1.34 41.04 -11.07
C GLY A 379 0.33 39.90 -10.86
N SER A 380 0.32 38.87 -11.73
CA SER A 380 -0.58 37.73 -11.61
C SER A 380 -0.30 36.86 -10.39
N LEU A 381 0.90 36.92 -9.80
CA LEU A 381 1.21 36.26 -8.53
C LEU A 381 0.41 36.85 -7.36
N LYS A 382 -0.10 38.08 -7.49
CA LYS A 382 -0.94 38.75 -6.50
C LYS A 382 -2.46 38.59 -6.77
N ASP A 383 -2.85 37.74 -7.71
CA ASP A 383 -4.27 37.49 -8.02
C ASP A 383 -4.98 36.84 -6.81
N ARG A 384 -6.29 37.12 -6.67
CA ARG A 384 -7.12 36.55 -5.61
C ARG A 384 -7.30 35.03 -5.78
N ASP A 385 -7.25 34.53 -7.01
CA ASP A 385 -7.39 33.11 -7.31
C ASP A 385 -6.03 32.39 -7.31
N ILE A 386 -5.88 31.36 -6.47
CA ILE A 386 -4.65 30.57 -6.38
C ILE A 386 -4.30 29.84 -7.68
N SER A 387 -5.30 29.46 -8.48
CA SER A 387 -5.10 28.77 -9.75
C SER A 387 -4.47 29.70 -10.79
N VAL A 388 -4.87 30.98 -10.79
CA VAL A 388 -4.25 32.02 -11.63
C VAL A 388 -2.81 32.28 -11.17
N ARG A 389 -2.57 32.37 -9.86
CA ARG A 389 -1.21 32.51 -9.30
C ARG A 389 -0.28 31.37 -9.71
N ARG A 390 -0.76 30.12 -9.67
CA ARG A 390 -0.02 28.94 -10.16
C ARG A 390 0.31 29.04 -11.66
N LYS A 391 -0.64 29.49 -12.49
CA LYS A 391 -0.38 29.69 -13.92
C LYS A 391 0.59 30.85 -14.19
N GLY A 392 0.54 31.90 -13.38
CA GLY A 392 1.54 32.96 -13.39
C GLY A 392 2.94 32.44 -13.09
N LEU A 393 3.06 31.58 -12.08
CA LEU A 393 4.32 30.91 -11.71
C LEU A 393 4.83 29.96 -12.81
N ASP A 394 3.96 29.15 -13.43
CA ASP A 394 4.28 28.30 -14.60
C ASP A 394 4.88 29.13 -15.76
N LEU A 395 4.25 30.28 -16.06
CA LEU A 395 4.68 31.18 -17.12
C LEU A 395 6.03 31.83 -16.78
N LEU A 396 6.20 32.33 -15.55
CA LEU A 396 7.47 32.92 -15.10
C LEU A 396 8.62 31.91 -15.19
N TYR A 397 8.36 30.66 -14.80
CA TYR A 397 9.34 29.58 -14.94
C TYR A 397 9.71 29.32 -16.41
N SER A 398 8.71 29.28 -17.31
CA SER A 398 8.95 28.97 -18.74
C SER A 398 9.58 30.14 -19.52
N MET A 399 9.28 31.39 -19.16
CA MET A 399 9.82 32.59 -19.81
C MET A 399 11.16 33.07 -19.22
N CYS A 400 11.67 32.39 -18.20
CA CYS A 400 12.92 32.75 -17.54
C CYS A 400 14.12 32.30 -18.39
N ASP A 401 15.05 33.23 -18.59
CA ASP A 401 16.36 33.01 -19.22
C ASP A 401 17.47 33.79 -18.50
N ALA A 402 18.71 33.67 -18.96
CA ALA A 402 19.87 34.31 -18.34
C ALA A 402 19.75 35.85 -18.22
N THR A 403 18.92 36.50 -19.04
CA THR A 403 18.80 37.98 -19.02
C THR A 403 17.84 38.48 -17.94
N ASN A 404 16.84 37.68 -17.55
CA ASN A 404 15.80 38.08 -16.60
C ASN A 404 15.76 37.23 -15.32
N ALA A 405 16.58 36.17 -15.21
CA ALA A 405 16.61 35.26 -14.07
C ALA A 405 16.76 35.96 -12.72
N ARG A 406 17.69 36.93 -12.61
CA ARG A 406 17.92 37.68 -11.36
C ARG A 406 16.68 38.46 -10.90
N ILE A 407 15.92 39.02 -11.84
CA ILE A 407 14.70 39.79 -11.56
C ILE A 407 13.58 38.83 -11.14
N ILE A 408 13.34 37.77 -11.92
CA ILE A 408 12.27 36.80 -11.67
C ILE A 408 12.48 36.10 -10.32
N VAL A 409 13.69 35.57 -10.07
CA VAL A 409 14.01 34.89 -8.81
C VAL A 409 13.88 35.85 -7.62
N GLY A 410 14.32 37.10 -7.75
CA GLY A 410 14.18 38.12 -6.71
C GLY A 410 12.71 38.38 -6.34
N GLU A 411 11.84 38.55 -7.34
CA GLU A 411 10.40 38.76 -7.12
C GLU A 411 9.71 37.50 -6.57
N LEU A 412 10.11 36.30 -7.03
CA LEU A 412 9.58 35.04 -6.51
C LEU A 412 9.95 34.83 -5.03
N LEU A 413 11.18 35.17 -4.62
CA LEU A 413 11.59 35.16 -3.21
C LEU A 413 10.81 36.18 -2.38
N HIS A 414 10.56 37.39 -2.91
CA HIS A 414 9.75 38.39 -2.22
C HIS A 414 8.31 37.90 -2.02
N PHE A 415 7.72 37.24 -3.04
CA PHE A 415 6.38 36.67 -2.94
C PHE A 415 6.32 35.46 -2.00
N LEU A 416 7.39 34.65 -1.92
CA LEU A 416 7.48 33.46 -1.07
C LEU A 416 7.19 33.74 0.41
N GLN A 417 7.63 34.90 0.91
CA GLN A 417 7.42 35.30 2.31
C GLN A 417 5.95 35.31 2.73
N ASN A 418 5.05 35.67 1.81
CA ASN A 418 3.61 35.80 2.06
C ASN A 418 2.77 34.77 1.28
N ALA A 419 3.41 33.77 0.66
CA ALA A 419 2.73 32.79 -0.17
C ALA A 419 1.98 31.74 0.65
N ASP A 420 0.81 31.33 0.19
CA ASP A 420 0.02 30.25 0.80
C ASP A 420 0.75 28.91 0.75
N PHE A 421 0.55 28.04 1.75
CA PHE A 421 1.17 26.71 1.83
C PHE A 421 0.95 25.86 0.56
N ALA A 422 -0.21 25.99 -0.09
CA ALA A 422 -0.55 25.21 -1.28
C ALA A 422 0.24 25.57 -2.56
N ILE A 423 0.86 26.75 -2.65
CA ILE A 423 1.72 27.15 -3.80
C ILE A 423 3.20 27.22 -3.41
N ARG A 424 3.49 27.34 -2.11
CA ARG A 424 4.84 27.52 -1.56
C ARG A 424 5.82 26.43 -2.01
N GLU A 425 5.44 25.17 -1.87
CA GLU A 425 6.31 24.04 -2.23
C GLU A 425 6.70 24.04 -3.72
N GLU A 426 5.73 24.26 -4.61
CA GLU A 426 5.96 24.32 -6.06
C GLU A 426 6.85 25.50 -6.45
N MET A 427 6.68 26.63 -5.77
CA MET A 427 7.49 27.82 -5.99
C MET A 427 8.92 27.64 -5.51
N VAL A 428 9.13 27.02 -4.34
CA VAL A 428 10.47 26.69 -3.83
C VAL A 428 11.23 25.81 -4.83
N LEU A 429 10.58 24.77 -5.34
CA LEU A 429 11.17 23.88 -6.35
C LEU A 429 11.56 24.65 -7.63
N LYS A 430 10.67 25.49 -8.17
CA LYS A 430 10.95 26.28 -9.36
C LYS A 430 12.05 27.32 -9.14
N ILE A 431 12.09 27.99 -7.98
CA ILE A 431 13.18 28.90 -7.63
C ILE A 431 14.51 28.16 -7.60
N ALA A 432 14.57 26.99 -6.95
CA ALA A 432 15.79 26.18 -6.89
C ALA A 432 16.29 25.79 -8.29
N ILE A 433 15.40 25.31 -9.17
CA ILE A 433 15.76 24.94 -10.55
C ILE A 433 16.23 26.15 -11.37
N LEU A 434 15.52 27.28 -11.30
CA LEU A 434 15.90 28.49 -12.05
C LEU A 434 17.25 29.04 -11.57
N THR A 435 17.52 28.97 -10.28
CA THR A 435 18.79 29.40 -9.68
C THR A 435 19.92 28.50 -10.15
N GLU A 436 19.74 27.18 -10.15
CA GLU A 436 20.75 26.24 -10.65
C GLU A 436 21.00 26.41 -12.16
N LYS A 437 19.94 26.53 -12.97
CA LYS A 437 20.05 26.59 -14.44
C LYS A 437 20.69 27.88 -14.95
N TYR A 438 20.36 29.02 -14.33
CA TYR A 438 20.74 30.34 -14.83
C TYR A 438 21.76 31.07 -13.95
N ALA A 439 22.38 30.39 -12.99
CA ALA A 439 23.51 30.92 -12.26
C ALA A 439 24.70 31.14 -13.20
N THR A 440 24.96 32.41 -13.50
CA THR A 440 26.20 32.86 -14.17
C THR A 440 27.33 33.12 -13.17
N ASP A 441 26.95 33.39 -11.94
CA ASP A 441 27.84 33.68 -10.82
C ASP A 441 27.52 32.68 -9.71
N VAL A 442 28.53 31.90 -9.32
CA VAL A 442 28.42 30.90 -8.27
C VAL A 442 28.17 31.53 -6.90
N GLN A 443 28.59 32.78 -6.68
CA GLN A 443 28.27 33.54 -5.47
C GLN A 443 26.76 33.80 -5.38
N TRP A 444 26.16 34.26 -6.49
CA TRP A 444 24.72 34.48 -6.58
C TRP A 444 23.92 33.20 -6.33
N TYR A 445 24.38 32.05 -6.81
CA TYR A 445 23.74 30.75 -6.54
C TYR A 445 23.69 30.45 -5.03
N VAL A 446 24.82 30.60 -4.33
CA VAL A 446 24.91 30.36 -2.88
C VAL A 446 24.00 31.32 -2.12
N ASP A 447 24.04 32.61 -2.44
CA ASP A 447 23.19 33.64 -1.83
C ASP A 447 21.70 33.30 -1.91
N ILE A 448 21.23 32.95 -3.11
CA ILE A 448 19.82 32.64 -3.35
C ILE A 448 19.43 31.33 -2.67
N SER A 449 20.30 30.30 -2.71
CA SER A 449 20.03 29.01 -2.09
C SER A 449 19.92 29.13 -0.56
N LEU A 450 20.83 29.87 0.09
CA LEU A 450 20.78 30.12 1.52
C LEU A 450 19.53 30.93 1.91
N ARG A 451 19.18 31.96 1.13
CA ARG A 451 17.94 32.73 1.34
C ARG A 451 16.69 31.88 1.18
N LEU A 452 16.65 31.00 0.18
CA LEU A 452 15.52 30.11 -0.08
C LEU A 452 15.29 29.16 1.11
N ILE A 453 16.36 28.57 1.64
CA ILE A 453 16.31 27.70 2.82
C ILE A 453 15.93 28.49 4.08
N ALA A 454 16.43 29.73 4.24
CA ALA A 454 16.08 30.59 5.37
C ALA A 454 14.57 30.91 5.41
N MET A 455 13.93 31.07 4.26
CA MET A 455 12.50 31.43 4.17
C MET A 455 11.56 30.22 4.19
N ALA A 456 11.94 29.10 3.57
CA ALA A 456 11.03 27.97 3.34
C ALA A 456 11.72 26.61 3.38
N GLY A 457 12.66 26.41 4.30
CA GLY A 457 13.50 25.21 4.40
C GLY A 457 12.75 23.87 4.49
N ASP A 458 11.57 23.82 5.12
CA ASP A 458 10.74 22.60 5.22
C ASP A 458 10.29 22.05 3.85
N HIS A 459 10.25 22.93 2.84
CA HIS A 459 9.83 22.58 1.48
C HIS A 459 11.03 22.44 0.52
N VAL A 460 12.25 22.68 0.99
CA VAL A 460 13.47 22.52 0.20
C VAL A 460 13.92 21.06 0.32
N SER A 461 14.18 20.43 -0.82
CA SER A 461 14.64 19.04 -0.81
C SER A 461 16.12 18.93 -0.43
N ASP A 462 16.51 17.76 0.10
CA ASP A 462 17.88 17.56 0.61
C ASP A 462 18.97 17.74 -0.46
N GLU A 463 18.65 17.51 -1.72
CA GLU A 463 19.58 17.67 -2.84
C GLU A 463 20.06 19.12 -2.99
N VAL A 464 19.25 20.11 -2.62
CA VAL A 464 19.62 21.53 -2.77
C VAL A 464 20.77 21.89 -1.82
N TRP A 465 20.69 21.51 -0.55
CA TRP A 465 21.77 21.83 0.41
C TRP A 465 23.03 21.00 0.18
N GLN A 466 22.87 19.74 -0.27
CA GLN A 466 24.00 18.91 -0.71
C GLN A 466 24.71 19.54 -1.91
N ARG A 467 23.96 20.11 -2.86
CA ARG A 467 24.53 20.80 -4.03
C ARG A 467 25.26 22.08 -3.65
N VAL A 468 24.74 22.85 -2.69
CA VAL A 468 25.44 24.02 -2.13
C VAL A 468 26.80 23.61 -1.55
N ILE A 469 26.86 22.53 -0.77
CA ILE A 469 28.12 22.01 -0.22
C ILE A 469 29.10 21.63 -1.34
N GLN A 470 28.64 20.89 -2.35
CA GLN A 470 29.50 20.49 -3.49
C GLN A 470 30.09 21.69 -4.22
N ILE A 471 29.28 22.72 -4.49
CA ILE A 471 29.74 23.93 -5.19
C ILE A 471 30.76 24.69 -4.34
N VAL A 472 30.52 24.86 -3.04
CA VAL A 472 31.45 25.56 -2.14
C VAL A 472 32.76 24.78 -1.99
N THR A 473 32.71 23.45 -1.81
CA THR A 473 33.92 22.62 -1.69
C THR A 473 34.75 22.64 -2.97
N ASN A 474 34.12 22.60 -4.14
CA ASN A 474 34.84 22.58 -5.42
C ASN A 474 35.38 23.96 -5.88
N ASN A 475 34.96 25.07 -5.26
CA ASN A 475 35.37 26.42 -5.67
C ASN A 475 36.05 27.16 -4.50
N GLU A 476 37.39 27.16 -4.50
CA GLU A 476 38.21 27.77 -3.44
C GLU A 476 37.91 29.26 -3.21
N GLU A 477 37.69 30.02 -4.29
CA GLU A 477 37.42 31.47 -4.22
C GLU A 477 36.14 31.82 -3.42
N LEU A 478 35.19 30.87 -3.31
CA LEU A 478 33.93 31.08 -2.60
C LEU A 478 33.99 30.70 -1.12
N GLN A 479 34.96 29.91 -0.69
CA GLN A 479 34.95 29.27 0.63
C GLN A 479 34.93 30.30 1.76
N VAL A 480 35.75 31.34 1.68
CA VAL A 480 35.80 32.44 2.67
C VAL A 480 34.45 33.15 2.78
N TYR A 481 33.86 33.50 1.65
CA TYR A 481 32.57 34.19 1.59
C TYR A 481 31.42 33.31 2.10
N ALA A 482 31.40 32.03 1.70
CA ALA A 482 30.39 31.07 2.11
C ALA A 482 30.45 30.80 3.62
N ALA A 483 31.65 30.69 4.20
CA ALA A 483 31.86 30.51 5.64
C ALA A 483 31.37 31.71 6.46
N GLN A 484 31.71 32.95 6.04
CA GLN A 484 31.19 34.17 6.68
C GLN A 484 29.66 34.22 6.66
N THR A 485 29.07 33.95 5.49
CA THR A 485 27.64 34.06 5.26
C THR A 485 26.87 32.98 6.01
N ALA A 486 27.34 31.72 5.96
CA ALA A 486 26.77 30.61 6.71
C ALA A 486 26.82 30.88 8.23
N LEU A 487 27.93 31.41 8.76
CA LEU A 487 28.03 31.79 10.17
C LEU A 487 27.00 32.86 10.55
N GLN A 488 26.78 33.86 9.70
CA GLN A 488 25.77 34.89 9.94
C GLN A 488 24.36 34.30 10.02
N TYR A 489 24.02 33.33 9.17
CA TYR A 489 22.73 32.63 9.23
C TYR A 489 22.59 31.78 10.50
N VAL A 490 23.64 31.03 10.89
CA VAL A 490 23.63 30.21 12.11
C VAL A 490 23.49 31.07 13.37
N LYS A 491 24.10 32.26 13.40
CA LYS A 491 23.96 33.24 14.48
C LYS A 491 22.55 33.84 14.61
N SER A 492 21.69 33.69 13.61
CA SER A 492 20.31 34.18 13.69
C SER A 492 19.48 33.35 14.67
N ASP A 493 18.61 34.00 15.44
CA ASP A 493 17.75 33.32 16.41
C ASP A 493 16.83 32.28 15.72
N HIS A 494 16.24 32.68 14.59
CA HIS A 494 15.29 31.86 13.80
C HIS A 494 15.99 31.25 12.58
N CYS A 495 16.90 30.30 12.82
CA CYS A 495 17.62 29.59 11.78
C CYS A 495 16.97 28.23 11.50
N HIS A 496 16.71 27.94 10.22
CA HIS A 496 16.17 26.65 9.80
C HIS A 496 17.22 25.54 9.96
N GLU A 497 16.80 24.33 10.33
CA GLU A 497 17.71 23.21 10.62
C GLU A 497 18.69 22.91 9.45
N THR A 498 18.21 22.95 8.21
CA THR A 498 19.04 22.75 7.02
C THR A 498 20.19 23.77 6.89
N LEU A 499 20.00 25.02 7.34
CA LEU A 499 21.08 26.01 7.37
C LEU A 499 22.11 25.69 8.46
N VAL A 500 21.68 25.07 9.56
CA VAL A 500 22.58 24.55 10.60
C VAL A 500 23.40 23.39 10.04
N LYS A 501 22.82 22.49 9.23
CA LYS A 501 23.56 21.42 8.53
C LYS A 501 24.62 22.00 7.58
N ILE A 502 24.24 22.96 6.75
CA ILE A 502 25.17 23.65 5.83
C ILE A 502 26.27 24.35 6.63
N GLY A 503 25.90 25.09 7.67
CA GLY A 503 26.84 25.80 8.53
C GLY A 503 27.81 24.88 9.25
N ALA A 504 27.34 23.75 9.79
CA ALA A 504 28.19 22.76 10.45
C ALA A 504 29.22 22.16 9.48
N TYR A 505 28.83 21.86 8.24
CA TYR A 505 29.78 21.34 7.25
C TYR A 505 30.77 22.42 6.79
N ILE A 506 30.28 23.58 6.33
CA ILE A 506 31.13 24.65 5.78
C ILE A 506 32.09 25.19 6.83
N LEU A 507 31.65 25.40 8.07
CA LEU A 507 32.53 25.86 9.15
C LEU A 507 33.52 24.77 9.54
N GLY A 508 33.11 23.50 9.56
CA GLY A 508 34.00 22.37 9.86
C GLY A 508 35.18 22.24 8.90
N GLU A 509 34.98 22.48 7.60
CA GLU A 509 36.07 22.49 6.61
C GLU A 509 36.81 23.82 6.56
N PHE A 510 36.08 24.94 6.41
CA PHE A 510 36.63 26.24 5.98
C PHE A 510 36.62 27.31 7.08
N GLY A 511 36.22 26.97 8.30
CA GLY A 511 36.14 27.90 9.42
C GLY A 511 37.49 28.54 9.79
N HIS A 512 38.60 27.86 9.48
CA HIS A 512 39.95 28.36 9.73
C HIS A 512 40.31 29.56 8.84
N LEU A 513 39.74 29.65 7.64
CA LEU A 513 39.98 30.77 6.69
C LEU A 513 39.38 32.10 7.16
N VAL A 514 38.40 32.05 8.08
CA VAL A 514 37.69 33.25 8.58
C VAL A 514 38.00 33.56 10.04
N ALA A 515 38.84 32.76 10.70
CA ALA A 515 39.12 32.85 12.14
C ALA A 515 39.72 34.20 12.56
N ASP A 516 40.54 34.82 11.71
CA ASP A 516 41.21 36.12 11.98
C ASP A 516 40.28 37.33 11.77
N GLN A 517 39.05 37.11 11.30
CA GLN A 517 38.14 38.19 10.97
C GLN A 517 37.27 38.59 12.16
N THR A 518 37.00 39.87 12.27
CA THR A 518 36.17 40.44 13.34
C THR A 518 34.77 39.79 13.32
N ARG A 519 34.33 39.25 14.47
CA ARG A 519 33.07 38.51 14.63
C ARG A 519 33.02 37.09 14.03
N CYS A 520 34.16 36.51 13.64
CA CYS A 520 34.25 35.14 13.15
C CYS A 520 35.27 34.31 13.95
N SER A 521 35.60 34.70 15.18
CA SER A 521 36.62 33.99 15.96
C SER A 521 36.19 32.55 16.27
N PRO A 522 37.14 31.61 16.49
CA PRO A 522 36.81 30.20 16.74
C PRO A 522 35.80 30.00 17.87
N ILE A 523 35.88 30.80 18.94
CA ILE A 523 34.92 30.74 20.05
C ILE A 523 33.51 31.20 19.63
N GLU A 524 33.39 32.21 18.77
CA GLU A 524 32.10 32.65 18.25
C GLU A 524 31.49 31.64 17.28
N GLN A 525 32.32 30.96 16.48
CA GLN A 525 31.87 29.85 15.62
C GLN A 525 31.34 28.69 16.46
N PHE A 526 32.07 28.30 17.51
CA PHE A 526 31.65 27.28 18.46
C PHE A 526 30.34 27.66 19.17
N MET A 527 30.24 28.86 19.75
CA MET A 527 29.03 29.29 20.47
C MET A 527 27.79 29.33 19.54
N ALA A 528 27.97 29.73 18.29
CA ALA A 528 26.87 29.77 17.32
C ALA A 528 26.30 28.37 17.04
N LEU A 529 27.15 27.36 16.82
CA LEU A 529 26.72 25.97 16.60
C LEU A 529 26.23 25.30 17.88
N GLN A 530 26.92 25.54 19.01
CA GLN A 530 26.56 24.97 20.31
C GLN A 530 25.15 25.41 20.74
N GLY A 531 24.82 26.69 20.52
CA GLY A 531 23.49 27.23 20.82
C GLY A 531 22.35 26.60 20.00
N LYS A 532 22.65 25.91 18.90
CA LYS A 532 21.66 25.22 18.05
C LYS A 532 21.52 23.73 18.32
N LEU A 533 22.43 23.11 19.08
CA LEU A 533 22.42 21.66 19.34
C LEU A 533 21.11 21.16 19.97
N SER A 534 20.59 21.85 20.99
CA SER A 534 19.38 21.41 21.71
C SER A 534 18.11 21.48 20.88
N GLY A 535 18.06 22.33 19.85
CA GLY A 535 16.89 22.58 19.00
C GLY A 535 16.85 21.81 17.68
N CYS A 536 17.93 21.12 17.28
CA CYS A 536 17.99 20.40 15.99
C CYS A 536 17.69 18.90 16.12
N SER A 537 17.38 18.22 15.00
CA SER A 537 17.25 16.76 14.96
C SER A 537 18.56 16.01 15.26
N PRO A 538 18.51 14.71 15.64
CA PRO A 538 19.71 13.92 15.94
C PRO A 538 20.74 13.89 14.80
N SER A 539 20.28 13.80 13.54
CA SER A 539 21.16 13.81 12.36
C SER A 539 21.96 15.12 12.24
N THR A 540 21.32 16.27 12.48
CA THR A 540 22.00 17.57 12.46
C THR A 540 22.96 17.73 13.63
N ARG A 541 22.58 17.26 14.82
CA ARG A 541 23.49 17.24 15.98
C ARG A 541 24.73 16.40 15.70
N ALA A 542 24.56 15.25 15.04
CA ALA A 542 25.67 14.39 14.66
C ALA A 542 26.61 15.06 13.63
N MET A 543 26.10 15.90 12.73
CA MET A 543 26.93 16.74 11.84
C MET A 543 27.68 17.81 12.63
N ILE A 544 27.04 18.47 13.61
CA ILE A 544 27.71 19.46 14.47
C ILE A 544 28.86 18.82 15.27
N LEU A 545 28.68 17.61 15.80
CA LEU A 545 29.77 16.89 16.49
C LEU A 545 30.95 16.61 15.54
N SER A 546 30.68 16.34 14.26
CA SER A 546 31.72 16.13 13.25
C SER A 546 32.44 17.43 12.88
N CYS A 547 31.74 18.56 12.89
CA CYS A 547 32.37 19.88 12.81
C CYS A 547 33.29 20.13 14.01
N PHE A 548 32.87 19.74 15.22
CA PHE A 548 33.65 19.97 16.43
C PHE A 548 34.95 19.19 16.48
N ILE A 549 35.01 17.97 15.94
CA ILE A 549 36.29 17.23 15.93
C ILE A 549 37.27 17.87 14.95
N LYS A 550 36.78 18.41 13.83
CA LYS A 550 37.60 19.23 12.93
C LYS A 550 38.08 20.51 13.61
N PHE A 551 37.24 21.16 14.42
CA PHE A 551 37.67 22.31 15.24
C PHE A 551 38.74 21.95 16.28
N VAL A 552 38.74 20.74 16.84
CA VAL A 552 39.82 20.31 17.74
C VAL A 552 41.16 20.26 17.00
N ASN A 553 41.16 19.81 15.74
CA ASN A 553 42.36 19.80 14.89
C ASN A 553 42.81 21.23 14.51
N LEU A 554 41.86 22.11 14.18
CA LEU A 554 42.13 23.45 13.64
C LEU A 554 42.39 24.52 14.72
N PHE A 555 41.74 24.43 15.88
CA PHE A 555 41.69 25.49 16.88
C PHE A 555 42.06 24.99 18.30
N PRO A 556 43.36 24.95 18.63
CA PRO A 556 43.82 24.51 19.95
C PRO A 556 43.26 25.32 21.12
N GLU A 557 42.94 26.60 20.89
CA GLU A 557 42.44 27.56 21.90
C GLU A 557 41.04 27.24 22.45
N ILE A 558 40.19 26.56 21.68
CA ILE A 558 38.83 26.16 22.09
C ILE A 558 38.70 24.65 22.38
N LYS A 559 39.82 23.92 22.31
CA LYS A 559 39.86 22.47 22.57
C LYS A 559 39.19 22.08 23.89
N PRO A 560 39.40 22.76 25.04
CA PRO A 560 38.75 22.38 26.29
C PRO A 560 37.22 22.42 26.24
N GLN A 561 36.62 23.42 25.59
CA GLN A 561 35.17 23.56 25.46
C GLN A 561 34.57 22.49 24.53
N LEU A 562 35.30 22.12 23.47
CA LEU A 562 34.91 21.06 22.53
C LEU A 562 34.94 19.68 23.22
N LEU A 563 36.01 19.39 23.97
CA LEU A 563 36.14 18.15 24.75
C LEU A 563 35.00 18.00 25.75
N HIS A 564 34.68 19.06 26.51
CA HIS A 564 33.55 19.05 27.43
C HIS A 564 32.22 18.74 26.72
N THR A 565 32.05 19.25 25.49
CA THR A 565 30.85 18.96 24.70
C THR A 565 30.79 17.48 24.32
N PHE A 566 31.90 16.87 23.89
CA PHE A 566 31.95 15.42 23.62
C PHE A 566 31.70 14.58 24.86
N GLU A 567 32.23 14.98 26.03
CA GLU A 567 31.95 14.30 27.30
C GLU A 567 30.46 14.30 27.62
N VAL A 568 29.78 15.45 27.48
CA VAL A 568 28.32 15.53 27.70
C VAL A 568 27.56 14.63 26.72
N TYR A 569 27.92 14.64 25.43
CA TYR A 569 27.24 13.84 24.42
C TYR A 569 27.62 12.35 24.44
N SER A 570 28.71 11.96 25.11
CA SER A 570 29.09 10.56 25.33
C SER A 570 28.09 9.79 26.21
N HIS A 571 27.28 10.51 26.98
CA HIS A 571 26.23 9.96 27.82
C HIS A 571 24.82 10.05 27.20
N THR A 572 24.71 10.47 25.93
CA THR A 572 23.42 10.58 25.23
C THR A 572 22.89 9.19 24.82
N LEU A 573 21.56 9.01 24.84
CA LEU A 573 20.89 7.74 24.51
C LEU A 573 20.82 7.44 22.99
N ASP A 574 21.07 8.45 22.16
CA ASP A 574 21.12 8.31 20.70
C ASP A 574 22.44 7.65 20.30
N SER A 575 22.37 6.46 19.69
CA SER A 575 23.54 5.65 19.38
C SER A 575 24.48 6.28 18.37
N GLU A 576 23.97 7.06 17.39
CA GLU A 576 24.83 7.72 16.40
C GLU A 576 25.62 8.85 17.05
N MET A 577 24.95 9.67 17.85
CA MET A 577 25.57 10.79 18.56
C MET A 577 26.56 10.30 19.64
N GLN A 578 26.18 9.27 20.40
CA GLN A 578 27.03 8.67 21.42
C GLN A 578 28.30 8.08 20.80
N GLN A 579 28.16 7.30 19.72
CA GLN A 579 29.30 6.69 19.03
C GLN A 579 30.28 7.78 18.57
N ARG A 580 29.80 8.81 17.87
CA ARG A 580 30.64 9.93 17.42
C ARG A 580 31.31 10.64 18.58
N ALA A 581 30.57 10.97 19.64
CA ALA A 581 31.12 11.68 20.80
C ALA A 581 32.24 10.88 21.50
N CYS A 582 32.05 9.56 21.71
CA CYS A 582 33.05 8.69 22.31
C CYS A 582 34.30 8.52 21.41
N GLU A 583 34.10 8.28 20.12
CA GLU A 583 35.19 8.14 19.15
C GLU A 583 35.99 9.44 19.01
N TYR A 584 35.31 10.58 18.88
CA TYR A 584 35.95 11.89 18.77
C TYR A 584 36.68 12.30 20.05
N LEU A 585 36.12 12.00 21.23
CA LEU A 585 36.80 12.22 22.51
C LEU A 585 38.07 11.37 22.63
N THR A 586 38.02 10.11 22.16
CA THR A 586 39.18 9.22 22.16
C THR A 586 40.26 9.73 21.20
N LEU A 587 39.86 10.09 19.97
CA LEU A 587 40.77 10.63 18.95
C LEU A 587 41.45 11.93 19.41
N ALA A 588 40.70 12.82 20.07
CA ALA A 588 41.20 14.11 20.55
C ALA A 588 42.14 14.03 21.76
N ASN A 589 42.09 12.93 22.52
CA ASN A 589 42.89 12.66 23.71
C ASN A 589 44.06 11.70 23.45
N LEU A 590 44.32 11.33 22.20
CA LEU A 590 45.52 10.54 21.86
C LEU A 590 46.80 11.34 22.19
N PRO A 591 47.89 10.65 22.59
CA PRO A 591 49.15 11.30 22.98
C PRO A 591 49.87 11.99 21.81
N THR A 592 49.49 11.70 20.57
CA THR A 592 50.07 12.27 19.34
C THR A 592 48.95 12.71 18.40
N ASP A 593 49.03 13.93 17.89
CA ASP A 593 48.02 14.51 16.99
C ASP A 593 48.16 14.07 15.52
N ASP A 594 49.15 13.25 15.17
CA ASP A 594 49.43 12.85 13.77
C ASP A 594 48.24 12.13 13.11
N LEU A 595 47.56 11.25 13.86
CA LEU A 595 46.37 10.56 13.40
C LEU A 595 45.19 11.52 13.25
N LEU A 596 45.01 12.44 14.22
CA LEU A 596 43.94 13.46 14.20
C LEU A 596 44.07 14.35 12.96
N ARG A 597 45.29 14.81 12.64
CA ARG A 597 45.57 15.62 11.46
C ARG A 597 45.28 14.88 10.15
N THR A 598 45.65 13.61 10.08
CA THR A 598 45.43 12.79 8.87
C THR A 598 43.95 12.47 8.65
N VAL A 599 43.21 12.18 9.73
CA VAL A 599 41.78 11.84 9.66
C VAL A 599 40.92 13.09 9.39
N CYS A 600 41.31 14.25 9.93
CA CYS A 600 40.60 15.51 9.75
C CYS A 600 41.19 16.39 8.63
N ASP A 601 41.92 15.79 7.69
CA ASP A 601 42.43 16.49 6.50
C ASP A 601 41.27 16.99 5.62
N GLU A 602 41.57 17.93 4.72
CA GLU A 602 40.55 18.54 3.87
C GLU A 602 39.89 17.51 2.94
N MET A 603 38.56 17.62 2.81
CA MET A 603 37.80 16.70 1.96
C MET A 603 38.13 16.93 0.48
N PRO A 604 38.39 15.87 -0.31
CA PRO A 604 38.64 16.02 -1.75
C PRO A 604 37.41 16.55 -2.50
N PRO A 605 37.60 17.19 -3.68
CA PRO A 605 36.50 17.74 -4.46
C PRO A 605 35.53 16.66 -4.93
N PHE A 606 34.24 17.00 -4.98
CA PHE A 606 33.18 16.09 -5.42
C PHE A 606 33.19 15.94 -6.95
N PRO A 607 32.87 14.74 -7.48
CA PRO A 607 32.71 14.54 -8.91
C PRO A 607 31.45 15.26 -9.45
N GLU A 608 31.47 15.66 -10.72
CA GLU A 608 30.31 16.27 -11.39
C GLU A 608 29.13 15.27 -11.46
N ARG A 609 27.93 15.74 -11.09
CA ARG A 609 26.68 14.96 -11.12
C ARG A 609 25.60 15.74 -11.84
N GLU A 610 24.74 15.04 -12.59
CA GLU A 610 23.53 15.60 -13.20
C GLU A 610 22.49 16.00 -12.12
N SER A 611 21.74 17.08 -12.36
CA SER A 611 20.78 17.62 -11.39
C SER A 611 19.54 16.73 -11.23
N ALA A 612 19.31 16.25 -10.01
CA ALA A 612 18.14 15.46 -9.64
C ALA A 612 16.82 16.27 -9.58
N LEU A 613 16.89 17.60 -9.63
CA LEU A 613 15.74 18.49 -9.41
C LEU A 613 14.75 18.51 -10.59
N LEU A 614 15.23 18.36 -11.83
CA LEU A 614 14.40 18.36 -13.04
C LEU A 614 13.50 17.12 -13.13
N SER A 615 14.02 15.94 -12.76
CA SER A 615 13.26 14.69 -12.78
C SER A 615 12.03 14.72 -11.85
N ARG A 616 12.14 15.38 -10.69
CA ARG A 616 11.02 15.51 -9.74
C ARG A 616 9.93 16.46 -10.22
N LEU A 617 10.27 17.53 -10.95
CA LEU A 617 9.29 18.48 -11.47
C LEU A 617 8.31 17.77 -12.42
N HIS A 618 8.82 16.90 -13.31
CA HIS A 618 7.99 16.20 -14.29
C HIS A 618 7.10 15.12 -13.66
N GLN A 619 7.53 14.46 -12.58
CA GLN A 619 6.70 13.48 -11.86
C GLN A 619 5.43 14.12 -11.24
N LYS A 620 5.51 15.35 -10.72
CA LYS A 620 4.35 16.03 -10.12
C LYS A 620 3.27 16.43 -11.13
N HIS A 621 3.61 16.58 -12.41
CA HIS A 621 2.68 17.02 -13.46
C HIS A 621 2.01 15.88 -14.26
N ALA A 622 2.35 14.61 -14.00
CA ALA A 622 1.96 13.47 -14.84
C ALA A 622 0.49 12.96 -14.68
N ASN A 623 -0.31 13.54 -13.78
CA ASN A 623 -1.62 12.98 -13.39
C ASN A 623 -2.85 13.47 -14.20
N THR A 624 -2.70 13.85 -15.47
CA THR A 624 -3.86 14.22 -16.32
C THR A 624 -4.16 13.15 -17.37
N SER A 625 -5.44 12.82 -17.53
CA SER A 625 -5.93 11.79 -18.46
C SER A 625 -5.79 12.12 -19.96
N ASP A 626 -5.46 13.37 -20.31
CA ASP A 626 -5.07 13.79 -21.65
C ASP A 626 -3.54 13.87 -21.71
N ARG A 627 -2.92 13.13 -22.64
CA ARG A 627 -1.48 13.24 -22.91
C ARG A 627 -1.24 14.65 -23.45
N ARG A 628 -0.70 15.54 -22.61
CA ARG A 628 -0.33 16.89 -23.05
C ARG A 628 0.71 16.76 -24.17
N THR A 629 0.52 17.54 -25.23
CA THR A 629 1.44 17.62 -26.37
C THR A 629 2.71 18.42 -26.05
N TRP A 630 2.83 18.93 -24.83
CA TRP A 630 3.94 19.78 -24.36
C TRP A 630 4.03 19.76 -22.82
N VAL A 631 5.20 20.11 -22.29
CA VAL A 631 5.49 20.20 -20.84
C VAL A 631 5.91 21.63 -20.48
N VAL A 632 5.58 22.07 -19.26
CA VAL A 632 5.94 23.39 -18.72
C VAL A 632 7.45 23.44 -18.53
N GLY A 633 8.13 24.39 -19.17
CA GLY A 633 9.59 24.48 -19.24
C GLY A 633 10.03 25.25 -20.48
N GLY A 634 11.33 25.38 -20.70
CA GLY A 634 11.87 26.02 -21.90
C GLY A 634 11.80 25.12 -23.15
N LYS A 635 12.23 25.65 -24.31
CA LYS A 635 12.34 24.91 -25.58
C LYS A 635 13.13 23.60 -25.40
N ASP A 636 14.23 23.65 -24.66
CA ASP A 636 15.11 22.49 -24.42
C ASP A 636 14.37 21.33 -23.74
N ALA A 637 13.49 21.61 -22.78
CA ALA A 637 12.69 20.61 -22.06
C ALA A 637 11.64 19.92 -22.95
N ASN A 638 11.28 20.53 -24.09
CA ASN A 638 10.35 19.97 -25.08
C ASN A 638 11.07 19.38 -26.30
N ALA A 639 12.38 19.63 -26.47
CA ALA A 639 13.20 19.11 -27.56
C ALA A 639 13.83 17.74 -27.22
N ASP A 640 14.06 17.47 -25.94
CA ASP A 640 14.61 16.20 -25.47
C ASP A 640 13.52 15.10 -25.41
N GLY A 641 13.57 14.15 -26.36
CA GLY A 641 12.62 13.04 -26.44
C GLY A 641 12.63 12.12 -25.21
N THR A 642 13.71 12.18 -24.42
CA THR A 642 13.90 11.46 -23.17
C THR A 642 13.08 12.09 -22.04
N GLU A 643 13.04 13.43 -21.94
CA GLU A 643 12.24 14.15 -20.95
C GLU A 643 10.73 14.11 -21.26
N LEU A 644 10.36 14.22 -22.53
CA LEU A 644 8.97 14.06 -22.98
C LEU A 644 8.46 12.61 -22.77
N GLY A 645 9.38 11.64 -22.81
CA GLY A 645 9.12 10.23 -22.53
C GLY A 645 8.87 9.92 -21.05
N MET A 646 9.54 10.63 -20.14
CA MET A 646 9.32 10.53 -18.68
C MET A 646 7.97 11.11 -18.24
N ALA A 647 7.39 12.04 -19.01
CA ALA A 647 6.06 12.60 -18.80
C ALA A 647 4.91 11.76 -19.41
N LYS A 648 5.20 10.67 -20.12
CA LYS A 648 4.17 9.73 -20.60
C LYS A 648 3.64 8.92 -19.41
N PRO A 649 2.33 8.70 -19.26
CA PRO A 649 1.82 7.60 -18.45
C PRO A 649 2.16 6.30 -19.20
N GLY A 650 3.42 5.89 -19.10
CA GLY A 650 3.92 4.63 -19.59
C GLY A 650 3.55 3.55 -18.58
N GLY A 651 2.74 2.59 -19.01
CA GLY A 651 2.70 1.29 -18.34
C GLY A 651 4.14 0.81 -18.14
N LEU A 652 4.45 0.39 -16.90
CA LEU A 652 5.74 -0.08 -16.43
C LEU A 652 6.53 -0.84 -17.51
N LYS A 653 7.40 -0.13 -18.24
CA LYS A 653 8.60 -0.72 -18.80
C LYS A 653 9.73 -0.37 -17.86
N ARG A 654 10.19 -1.41 -17.17
CA ARG A 654 11.31 -1.39 -16.23
C ARG A 654 12.56 -1.00 -17.01
N THR A 655 13.10 0.18 -16.76
CA THR A 655 14.51 0.45 -17.05
C THR A 655 15.25 0.23 -15.74
N PHE A 656 15.66 -1.01 -15.50
CA PHE A 656 16.68 -1.28 -14.50
C PHE A 656 18.02 -0.80 -15.07
N SER A 657 18.71 0.02 -14.28
CA SER A 657 20.13 0.28 -14.39
C SER A 657 20.92 -1.03 -14.27
N SER A 658 21.10 -1.72 -15.40
CA SER A 658 22.27 -2.56 -15.58
C SER A 658 23.45 -1.63 -15.81
N ALA A 659 24.39 -1.60 -14.87
CA ALA A 659 25.72 -1.04 -15.11
C ALA A 659 26.31 -1.74 -16.35
N ALA A 660 26.31 -1.04 -17.48
CA ALA A 660 27.00 -1.48 -18.67
C ALA A 660 28.49 -1.21 -18.43
N ALA A 661 29.25 -2.29 -18.31
CA ALA A 661 30.70 -2.26 -18.42
C ALA A 661 31.07 -1.63 -19.77
N MET A 662 32.00 -0.68 -19.72
CA MET A 662 32.68 -0.15 -20.89
C MET A 662 33.35 -1.30 -21.66
N ASN A 663 33.06 -1.42 -22.94
CA ASN A 663 34.07 -1.81 -23.93
C ASN A 663 33.62 -1.45 -25.35
N GLY A 664 34.48 -0.71 -26.06
CA GLY A 664 34.22 -0.24 -27.40
C GLY A 664 34.52 -1.27 -28.49
N GLY A 665 34.03 -0.99 -29.71
CA GLY A 665 34.64 -1.46 -30.96
C GLY A 665 33.75 -2.18 -31.98
N LYS A 666 33.33 -1.41 -32.99
CA LYS A 666 33.19 -1.76 -34.44
C LYS A 666 32.13 -2.79 -34.95
N ALA A 667 31.13 -2.22 -35.63
CA ALA A 667 30.74 -2.39 -37.05
C ALA A 667 30.39 -3.77 -37.66
N ASN A 668 29.15 -3.84 -38.22
CA ASN A 668 28.79 -4.05 -39.64
C ASN A 668 27.82 -5.23 -39.97
N GLY A 669 26.72 -4.92 -40.68
CA GLY A 669 26.24 -5.73 -41.83
C GLY A 669 24.97 -6.62 -41.74
N ASN A 670 23.91 -6.19 -42.44
CA ASN A 670 22.96 -6.93 -43.30
C ASN A 670 21.93 -7.99 -42.79
N ALA A 671 20.67 -7.54 -42.77
CA ALA A 671 19.48 -7.95 -43.57
C ALA A 671 19.21 -9.41 -44.06
N ASN A 672 17.93 -9.77 -43.85
CA ASN A 672 16.98 -10.58 -44.66
C ASN A 672 16.95 -12.12 -44.59
N GLY A 673 15.74 -12.65 -44.37
CA GLY A 673 15.28 -13.93 -44.94
C GLY A 673 14.36 -14.76 -44.05
N ALA A 674 13.05 -14.58 -44.19
CA ALA A 674 12.02 -15.51 -43.70
C ALA A 674 11.69 -16.55 -44.79
N ASN A 675 11.66 -17.84 -44.45
CA ASN A 675 10.55 -18.79 -44.70
C ASN A 675 10.95 -20.26 -44.47
N ASP A 676 9.89 -21.05 -44.23
CA ASP A 676 9.76 -22.54 -44.20
C ASP A 676 9.53 -23.07 -42.78
N LEU A 677 8.30 -23.06 -42.25
CA LEU A 677 7.07 -23.78 -42.64
C LEU A 677 7.17 -25.31 -42.52
N ALA A 678 6.36 -25.82 -41.59
CA ALA A 678 5.73 -27.14 -41.53
C ALA A 678 6.55 -28.38 -41.10
N GLY A 679 6.31 -28.77 -39.84
CA GLY A 679 5.50 -29.97 -39.58
C GLY A 679 6.23 -31.16 -38.97
N LEU A 680 5.92 -31.48 -37.70
CA LEU A 680 5.15 -32.67 -37.28
C LEU A 680 5.33 -32.92 -35.77
N ASP A 681 4.19 -32.89 -35.07
CA ASP A 681 3.99 -33.41 -33.71
C ASP A 681 4.15 -34.94 -33.68
N MET A 682 4.70 -35.49 -32.57
CA MET A 682 4.06 -36.51 -31.70
C MET A 682 5.08 -37.26 -30.81
N ASN A 683 4.92 -37.09 -29.49
CA ASN A 683 4.99 -38.07 -28.39
C ASN A 683 6.08 -39.17 -28.34
N ALA A 684 7.05 -39.03 -27.43
CA ALA A 684 7.39 -39.98 -26.35
C ALA A 684 8.57 -39.45 -25.48
N PRO A 685 8.70 -39.86 -24.20
CA PRO A 685 9.44 -39.11 -23.18
C PRO A 685 10.87 -39.62 -22.94
N SER A 686 11.80 -38.70 -22.67
CA SER A 686 13.14 -38.99 -22.12
C SER A 686 13.66 -37.78 -21.31
N PRO A 687 14.56 -38.01 -20.33
CA PRO A 687 14.44 -37.47 -18.98
C PRO A 687 14.94 -36.03 -18.81
N SER A 688 14.27 -35.33 -17.92
CA SER A 688 14.46 -33.93 -17.55
C SER A 688 15.79 -33.67 -16.83
N GLU A 689 16.69 -32.95 -17.48
CA GLU A 689 17.60 -32.01 -16.82
C GLU A 689 16.80 -30.79 -16.31
N PRO A 690 17.22 -30.16 -15.20
CA PRO A 690 16.39 -29.24 -14.43
C PRO A 690 16.09 -27.96 -15.23
N LYS A 691 14.81 -27.75 -15.52
CA LYS A 691 14.30 -26.47 -16.02
C LYS A 691 14.64 -25.37 -15.01
N MET A 692 15.45 -24.41 -15.45
CA MET A 692 15.54 -23.09 -14.81
C MET A 692 14.12 -22.58 -14.55
N LEU A 693 13.86 -22.29 -13.27
CA LEU A 693 12.63 -21.66 -12.81
C LEU A 693 12.37 -20.40 -13.64
N LYS A 694 11.26 -20.39 -14.39
CA LYS A 694 10.70 -19.15 -14.95
C LYS A 694 10.52 -18.17 -13.78
N ALA A 695 11.11 -16.98 -13.89
CA ALA A 695 10.92 -15.92 -12.92
C ALA A 695 9.40 -15.68 -12.72
N PRO A 696 8.90 -15.66 -11.47
CA PRO A 696 7.47 -15.56 -11.20
C PRO A 696 6.93 -14.21 -11.69
N ASN A 697 5.77 -14.27 -12.35
CA ASN A 697 5.05 -13.09 -12.77
C ASN A 697 4.31 -12.49 -11.56
N LEU A 698 4.97 -11.59 -10.83
CA LEU A 698 4.47 -10.88 -9.64
C LEU A 698 3.18 -10.04 -9.89
N ALA A 699 2.63 -10.04 -11.10
CA ALA A 699 1.38 -9.37 -11.43
C ALA A 699 0.12 -10.26 -11.27
N SER A 700 0.28 -11.59 -11.11
CA SER A 700 -0.85 -12.53 -11.01
C SER A 700 -1.43 -12.62 -9.59
N ALA A 701 -2.76 -12.60 -9.46
CA ALA A 701 -3.48 -12.86 -8.20
C ALA A 701 -3.30 -14.29 -7.67
N ALA A 702 -2.71 -15.19 -8.48
CA ALA A 702 -2.41 -16.57 -8.10
C ALA A 702 -1.18 -16.73 -7.19
N HIS A 703 -0.37 -15.67 -7.00
CA HIS A 703 0.81 -15.70 -6.14
C HIS A 703 0.49 -15.06 -4.78
N LEU A 704 0.40 -15.90 -3.74
CA LEU A 704 0.24 -15.45 -2.35
C LEU A 704 1.56 -14.85 -1.84
N SER A 705 1.43 -13.79 -1.04
CA SER A 705 2.59 -13.11 -0.44
C SER A 705 3.22 -13.98 0.66
N PRO A 706 4.56 -13.97 0.83
CA PRO A 706 5.23 -14.72 1.89
C PRO A 706 4.65 -14.38 3.28
N GLY A 707 4.47 -15.40 4.13
CA GLY A 707 3.95 -15.24 5.50
C GLY A 707 2.42 -15.28 5.63
N TRP A 708 1.69 -15.57 4.55
CA TRP A 708 0.23 -15.63 4.56
C TRP A 708 -0.35 -16.84 5.33
N GLU A 709 0.38 -17.97 5.43
CA GLU A 709 -0.16 -19.22 6.00
C GLU A 709 -0.51 -19.09 7.49
N LYS A 710 0.32 -18.38 8.27
CA LYS A 710 0.23 -18.31 9.74
C LYS A 710 -1.12 -17.80 10.20
N GLY A 711 -1.53 -16.61 9.73
CA GLY A 711 -2.82 -16.01 10.07
C GLY A 711 -4.00 -16.78 9.51
N PHE A 712 -3.89 -17.30 8.28
CA PHE A 712 -4.94 -18.12 7.66
C PHE A 712 -5.23 -19.39 8.48
N ASN A 713 -4.19 -20.10 8.89
CA ASN A 713 -4.26 -21.34 9.66
C ASN A 713 -4.90 -21.17 11.03
N LYS A 714 -4.70 -20.02 11.69
CA LYS A 714 -5.37 -19.70 12.97
C LYS A 714 -6.83 -19.32 12.76
N LEU A 715 -7.11 -18.48 11.76
CA LEU A 715 -8.46 -17.95 11.48
C LEU A 715 -9.38 -18.97 10.81
N ILE A 716 -8.86 -20.08 10.30
CA ILE A 716 -9.71 -21.19 9.83
C ILE A 716 -10.46 -21.90 10.97
N LEU A 717 -9.94 -21.80 12.21
CA LEU A 717 -10.56 -22.33 13.43
C LEU A 717 -11.25 -21.22 14.24
N ARG A 718 -10.64 -20.04 14.36
CA ARG A 718 -11.18 -18.89 15.13
C ARG A 718 -12.02 -17.94 14.28
N SER A 719 -12.81 -17.06 14.91
CA SER A 719 -13.62 -16.06 14.21
C SER A 719 -12.84 -14.78 13.90
N ASP A 720 -11.84 -14.44 14.70
CA ASP A 720 -11.16 -13.15 14.68
C ASP A 720 -9.68 -13.24 15.06
N GLY A 721 -8.90 -12.27 14.61
CA GLY A 721 -7.46 -12.19 14.82
C GLY A 721 -6.71 -11.52 13.67
N ILE A 722 -5.39 -11.54 13.73
CA ILE A 722 -4.50 -10.96 12.71
C ILE A 722 -4.33 -11.97 11.57
N LEU A 723 -4.68 -11.57 10.35
CA LEU A 723 -4.50 -12.37 9.14
C LEU A 723 -3.08 -12.24 8.58
N TYR A 724 -2.52 -11.03 8.63
CA TYR A 724 -1.20 -10.73 8.09
C TYR A 724 -0.63 -9.47 8.74
N GLU A 725 0.68 -9.42 8.90
CA GLU A 725 1.38 -8.28 9.47
C GLU A 725 2.79 -8.17 8.86
N ASP A 726 3.18 -6.96 8.48
CA ASP A 726 4.55 -6.64 8.13
C ASP A 726 4.93 -5.24 8.67
N GLY A 727 6.15 -4.78 8.38
CA GLY A 727 6.65 -3.49 8.85
C GLY A 727 5.94 -2.25 8.29
N GLN A 728 4.98 -2.41 7.37
CA GLN A 728 4.23 -1.34 6.74
C GLN A 728 2.73 -1.45 7.01
N VAL A 729 2.12 -2.62 6.89
CA VAL A 729 0.67 -2.84 7.01
C VAL A 729 0.35 -4.01 7.95
N GLN A 730 -0.69 -3.83 8.78
CA GLN A 730 -1.30 -4.92 9.55
C GLN A 730 -2.73 -5.15 9.05
N VAL A 731 -3.08 -6.41 8.83
CA VAL A 731 -4.38 -6.87 8.33
C VAL A 731 -5.06 -7.73 9.38
N GLY A 732 -6.05 -7.18 10.06
CA GLY A 732 -6.92 -7.89 10.99
C GLY A 732 -8.18 -8.42 10.31
N VAL A 733 -8.74 -9.52 10.80
CA VAL A 733 -9.98 -10.09 10.28
C VAL A 733 -10.91 -10.44 11.45
N ARG A 734 -12.20 -10.18 11.27
CA ARG A 734 -13.29 -10.67 12.12
C ARG A 734 -14.38 -11.25 11.24
N SER A 735 -14.82 -12.46 11.54
CA SER A 735 -15.79 -13.23 10.74
C SER A 735 -16.95 -13.73 11.59
N GLU A 736 -18.16 -13.57 11.10
CA GLU A 736 -19.40 -14.09 11.71
C GLU A 736 -20.17 -14.89 10.66
N TYR A 737 -20.62 -16.09 11.00
CA TYR A 737 -21.32 -16.99 10.09
C TYR A 737 -22.70 -17.32 10.65
N ARG A 738 -23.75 -17.18 9.83
CA ARG A 738 -25.14 -17.51 10.16
C ARG A 738 -25.78 -18.28 9.02
N GLY A 739 -25.90 -19.60 9.17
CA GLY A 739 -26.34 -20.49 8.09
C GLY A 739 -25.44 -20.34 6.86
N GLN A 740 -26.04 -20.08 5.70
CA GLN A 740 -25.33 -19.94 4.43
C GLN A 740 -24.63 -18.59 4.21
N MET A 741 -24.80 -17.63 5.13
CA MET A 741 -24.23 -16.28 5.02
C MET A 741 -23.04 -16.08 5.97
N ALA A 742 -22.02 -15.36 5.54
CA ALA A 742 -20.92 -14.91 6.38
C ALA A 742 -20.70 -13.40 6.25
N CYS A 743 -20.36 -12.73 7.35
CA CYS A 743 -19.90 -11.35 7.39
C CYS A 743 -18.42 -11.36 7.74
N LEU A 744 -17.57 -10.84 6.86
CA LEU A 744 -16.14 -10.70 7.05
C LEU A 744 -15.78 -9.21 7.13
N ILE A 745 -15.29 -8.77 8.27
CA ILE A 745 -14.75 -7.43 8.48
C ILE A 745 -13.23 -7.54 8.46
N THR A 746 -12.58 -6.85 7.53
CA THR A 746 -11.12 -6.79 7.41
C THR A 746 -10.65 -5.40 7.82
N TYR A 747 -9.75 -5.32 8.80
CA TYR A 747 -9.14 -4.10 9.30
C TYR A 747 -7.75 -3.92 8.69
N PHE A 748 -7.44 -2.73 8.20
CA PHE A 748 -6.13 -2.38 7.64
C PHE A 748 -5.53 -1.24 8.45
N SER A 749 -4.43 -1.51 9.16
CA SER A 749 -3.71 -0.52 9.96
C SER A 749 -2.41 -0.12 9.27
N ASN A 750 -2.15 1.17 9.15
CA ASN A 750 -0.89 1.70 8.62
C ASN A 750 0.17 1.75 9.74
N LYS A 751 1.14 0.84 9.68
CA LYS A 751 2.30 0.80 10.59
C LYS A 751 3.49 1.63 10.10
N SER A 752 3.44 2.12 8.87
CA SER A 752 4.53 2.93 8.31
C SER A 752 4.52 4.37 8.89
N PRO A 753 5.69 5.04 8.96
CA PRO A 753 5.79 6.41 9.46
C PRO A 753 5.21 7.45 8.49
N SER A 754 4.80 7.05 7.28
CA SER A 754 4.24 7.90 6.23
C SER A 754 2.78 7.53 5.92
N PRO A 755 1.94 8.47 5.43
CA PRO A 755 0.58 8.13 5.04
C PRO A 755 0.58 7.15 3.85
N MET A 756 -0.21 6.08 3.95
CA MET A 756 -0.48 5.20 2.81
C MET A 756 -1.52 5.86 1.93
N THR A 757 -1.19 6.10 0.66
CA THR A 757 -2.11 6.73 -0.31
C THR A 757 -2.47 5.75 -1.43
N SER A 758 -3.55 6.03 -2.16
CA SER A 758 -4.06 5.11 -3.20
C SER A 758 -4.35 3.69 -2.69
N PHE A 759 -4.77 3.56 -1.43
CA PHE A 759 -5.07 2.28 -0.81
C PHE A 759 -6.30 1.64 -1.47
N THR A 760 -6.15 0.42 -1.99
CA THR A 760 -7.20 -0.31 -2.70
C THR A 760 -7.12 -1.80 -2.39
N THR A 761 -8.26 -2.48 -2.44
CA THR A 761 -8.37 -3.93 -2.24
C THR A 761 -9.15 -4.58 -3.37
N THR A 762 -8.73 -5.79 -3.76
CA THR A 762 -9.37 -6.58 -4.81
C THR A 762 -9.54 -8.01 -4.34
N LEU A 763 -10.79 -8.49 -4.35
CA LEU A 763 -11.11 -9.89 -4.07
C LEU A 763 -11.06 -10.71 -5.35
N ASP A 764 -10.53 -11.91 -5.25
CA ASP A 764 -10.50 -12.92 -6.31
C ASP A 764 -10.77 -14.31 -5.72
N LEU A 765 -11.23 -15.23 -6.55
CA LEU A 765 -11.48 -16.63 -6.21
C LEU A 765 -11.16 -17.47 -7.44
N ASP A 766 -10.71 -18.70 -7.23
CA ASP A 766 -10.45 -19.63 -8.33
C ASP A 766 -11.68 -19.80 -9.22
N GLU A 767 -11.49 -19.77 -10.55
CA GLU A 767 -12.57 -19.86 -11.54
C GLU A 767 -13.48 -21.08 -11.33
N SER A 768 -12.95 -22.20 -10.82
CA SER A 768 -13.76 -23.40 -10.55
C SER A 768 -14.75 -23.22 -9.40
N GLU A 769 -14.52 -22.25 -8.51
CA GLU A 769 -15.30 -22.04 -7.29
C GLU A 769 -16.20 -20.79 -7.34
N LYS A 770 -16.04 -19.90 -8.35
CA LYS A 770 -16.83 -18.65 -8.47
C LYS A 770 -18.35 -18.87 -8.51
N SER A 771 -18.82 -20.00 -9.05
CA SER A 771 -20.26 -20.33 -9.05
C SER A 771 -20.77 -20.93 -7.73
N LYS A 772 -19.88 -21.24 -6.77
CA LYS A 772 -20.20 -21.95 -5.52
C LYS A 772 -20.16 -21.02 -4.29
N LEU A 773 -19.33 -19.99 -4.31
CA LEU A 773 -19.21 -18.97 -3.27
C LEU A 773 -19.30 -17.57 -3.89
N THR A 774 -20.25 -16.76 -3.43
CA THR A 774 -20.41 -15.36 -3.85
C THR A 774 -20.14 -14.39 -2.73
N TRP A 775 -19.84 -13.13 -3.05
CA TRP A 775 -19.67 -12.08 -2.06
C TRP A 775 -20.20 -10.72 -2.52
N ASP A 776 -20.53 -9.89 -1.54
CA ASP A 776 -20.97 -8.52 -1.70
C ASP A 776 -20.19 -7.60 -0.76
N VAL A 777 -19.55 -6.56 -1.29
CA VAL A 777 -18.71 -5.63 -0.53
C VAL A 777 -19.59 -4.49 -0.02
N LYS A 778 -19.89 -4.49 1.30
CA LYS A 778 -20.77 -3.52 1.94
C LYS A 778 -20.08 -2.21 2.33
N GLY A 779 -18.76 -2.20 2.44
CA GLY A 779 -17.97 -1.00 2.74
C GLY A 779 -16.55 -1.13 2.17
N LEU A 780 -16.04 -0.05 1.58
CA LEU A 780 -14.68 0.03 1.04
C LEU A 780 -13.76 0.72 2.05
N PRO A 781 -12.47 0.34 2.09
CA PRO A 781 -11.48 1.04 2.90
C PRO A 781 -11.21 2.44 2.35
N ASP A 782 -10.73 3.33 3.22
CA ASP A 782 -10.32 4.67 2.82
C ASP A 782 -9.13 4.63 1.87
N SER A 783 -9.15 5.47 0.84
CA SER A 783 -8.06 5.55 -0.15
C SER A 783 -6.76 6.14 0.41
N THR A 784 -6.79 6.72 1.61
CA THR A 784 -5.62 7.26 2.30
C THR A 784 -5.71 6.95 3.79
N ILE A 785 -4.67 6.34 4.34
CA ILE A 785 -4.58 5.95 5.75
C ILE A 785 -3.38 6.70 6.37
N ALA A 786 -3.64 7.58 7.34
CA ALA A 786 -2.58 8.33 8.04
C ALA A 786 -1.60 7.37 8.78
N PRO A 787 -0.37 7.79 9.11
CA PRO A 787 0.54 7.00 9.96
C PRO A 787 -0.16 6.62 11.27
N GLY A 788 -0.15 5.34 11.64
CA GLY A 788 -0.87 4.82 12.81
C GLY A 788 -2.40 4.79 12.67
N GLY A 789 -2.94 5.21 11.52
CA GLY A 789 -4.37 5.18 11.23
C GLY A 789 -4.85 3.78 10.82
N GLN A 790 -6.15 3.54 10.96
CA GLN A 790 -6.81 2.29 10.58
C GLN A 790 -8.05 2.56 9.73
N THR A 791 -8.31 1.69 8.76
CA THR A 791 -9.56 1.66 7.98
C THR A 791 -10.10 0.23 7.90
N GLN A 792 -11.32 0.03 7.44
CA GLN A 792 -11.96 -1.29 7.38
C GLN A 792 -12.72 -1.55 6.08
N GLN A 793 -12.81 -2.81 5.70
CA GLN A 793 -13.63 -3.32 4.60
C GLN A 793 -14.60 -4.36 5.14
N VAL A 794 -15.87 -4.27 4.76
CA VAL A 794 -16.90 -5.24 5.15
C VAL A 794 -17.36 -6.01 3.92
N VAL A 795 -17.28 -7.33 3.97
CA VAL A 795 -17.63 -8.23 2.87
C VAL A 795 -18.61 -9.29 3.36
N MET A 796 -19.76 -9.40 2.72
CA MET A 796 -20.75 -10.43 2.99
C MET A 796 -20.56 -11.59 2.01
N PHE A 797 -20.20 -12.77 2.48
CA PHE A 797 -20.12 -13.99 1.66
C PHE A 797 -21.42 -14.79 1.74
N GLU A 798 -21.78 -15.47 0.66
CA GLU A 798 -22.88 -16.42 0.58
C GLU A 798 -22.38 -17.74 -0.02
N SER A 799 -22.53 -18.83 0.73
CA SER A 799 -22.25 -20.19 0.28
C SER A 799 -23.43 -20.73 -0.51
N LYS A 800 -23.31 -20.80 -1.84
CA LYS A 800 -24.35 -21.33 -2.72
C LYS A 800 -24.32 -22.84 -2.78
N ARG A 801 -23.11 -23.42 -2.88
CA ARG A 801 -22.84 -24.86 -2.91
C ARG A 801 -21.55 -25.15 -2.14
N ILE A 802 -21.27 -26.42 -1.88
CA ILE A 802 -20.00 -26.84 -1.29
C ILE A 802 -18.83 -26.43 -2.21
N PHE A 803 -17.78 -25.85 -1.62
CA PHE A 803 -16.60 -25.35 -2.32
C PHE A 803 -15.31 -25.79 -1.63
N GLU A 804 -14.24 -25.91 -2.41
CA GLU A 804 -12.95 -26.44 -1.93
C GLU A 804 -11.94 -25.33 -1.62
N LYS A 805 -11.83 -24.31 -2.48
CA LYS A 805 -10.81 -23.27 -2.37
C LYS A 805 -11.38 -22.00 -1.72
N SER A 806 -10.62 -21.42 -0.79
CA SER A 806 -10.95 -20.12 -0.19
C SER A 806 -10.63 -18.93 -1.11
N PRO A 807 -11.35 -17.81 -0.98
CA PRO A 807 -11.08 -16.59 -1.74
C PRO A 807 -9.77 -15.91 -1.29
N THR A 808 -9.20 -15.09 -2.17
CA THR A 808 -7.99 -14.30 -1.94
C THR A 808 -8.28 -12.80 -2.02
N VAL A 809 -7.56 -11.99 -1.24
CA VAL A 809 -7.60 -10.54 -1.27
C VAL A 809 -6.22 -9.99 -1.65
N ARG A 810 -6.17 -9.13 -2.66
CA ARG A 810 -4.98 -8.34 -3.01
C ARG A 810 -5.16 -6.91 -2.55
N ILE A 811 -4.25 -6.47 -1.70
CA ILE A 811 -4.16 -5.14 -1.11
C ILE A 811 -3.06 -4.38 -1.88
N SER A 812 -3.30 -3.13 -2.26
CA SER A 812 -2.32 -2.31 -2.98
C SER A 812 -2.36 -0.86 -2.50
N TYR A 813 -1.19 -0.30 -2.20
CA TYR A 813 -1.05 1.03 -1.61
C TYR A 813 0.30 1.68 -1.99
N LEU A 814 0.37 3.00 -1.88
CA LEU A 814 1.58 3.80 -2.12
C LEU A 814 2.14 4.29 -0.78
N ALA A 815 3.35 3.83 -0.44
CA ALA A 815 4.12 4.23 0.73
C ALA A 815 5.59 4.47 0.29
N GLY A 816 5.84 5.63 -0.33
CA GLY A 816 7.08 5.94 -1.05
C GLY A 816 7.19 5.25 -2.42
N ALA A 817 6.84 3.96 -2.49
CA ALA A 817 6.70 3.17 -3.72
C ALA A 817 5.38 2.38 -3.71
N LEU A 818 4.97 1.85 -4.89
CA LEU A 818 3.77 1.02 -5.00
C LEU A 818 4.05 -0.35 -4.39
N GLN A 819 3.30 -0.69 -3.33
CA GLN A 819 3.34 -1.97 -2.64
C GLN A 819 2.07 -2.77 -2.93
N ALA A 820 2.20 -4.10 -2.95
CA ALA A 820 1.05 -4.99 -3.09
C ALA A 820 1.26 -6.29 -2.30
N VAL A 821 0.20 -6.71 -1.58
CA VAL A 821 0.18 -7.93 -0.78
C VAL A 821 -1.05 -8.76 -1.18
N THR A 822 -0.87 -10.06 -1.45
CA THR A 822 -1.98 -10.97 -1.81
C THR A 822 -2.12 -12.05 -0.75
N LEU A 823 -3.28 -12.13 -0.10
CA LEU A 823 -3.55 -12.99 1.06
C LEU A 823 -4.74 -13.90 0.81
N LYS A 824 -4.73 -15.11 1.40
CA LYS A 824 -5.88 -16.02 1.38
C LYS A 824 -6.81 -15.68 2.55
N LEU A 825 -8.10 -15.49 2.27
CA LEU A 825 -9.09 -15.17 3.29
C LEU A 825 -9.58 -16.44 4.00
N PRO A 826 -9.83 -16.41 5.31
CA PRO A 826 -10.24 -17.58 6.11
C PRO A 826 -11.74 -17.90 5.95
N VAL A 827 -12.20 -17.98 4.70
CA VAL A 827 -13.56 -18.38 4.33
C VAL A 827 -13.48 -19.77 3.72
N ALA A 828 -14.01 -20.77 4.43
CA ALA A 828 -14.00 -22.17 4.02
C ALA A 828 -15.34 -22.82 4.31
N ALA A 829 -15.64 -23.91 3.60
CA ALA A 829 -16.98 -24.49 3.59
C ALA A 829 -17.46 -24.96 4.98
N HIS A 830 -16.56 -25.45 5.85
CA HIS A 830 -16.93 -25.87 7.21
C HIS A 830 -17.39 -24.72 8.12
N LYS A 831 -17.01 -23.47 7.82
CA LYS A 831 -17.46 -22.31 8.60
C LYS A 831 -18.96 -22.03 8.44
N PHE A 832 -19.58 -22.57 7.38
CA PHE A 832 -21.03 -22.52 7.13
C PHE A 832 -21.80 -23.69 7.75
N MET A 833 -21.16 -24.44 8.65
CA MET A 833 -21.78 -25.55 9.37
C MET A 833 -22.29 -25.09 10.75
N ASP A 834 -23.43 -25.64 11.16
CA ASP A 834 -24.01 -25.48 12.49
C ASP A 834 -23.90 -26.82 13.25
N PRO A 835 -23.30 -26.83 14.47
CA PRO A 835 -23.15 -28.06 15.26
C PRO A 835 -24.52 -28.70 15.57
N ALA A 836 -24.59 -30.03 15.55
CA ALA A 836 -25.84 -30.76 15.79
C ALA A 836 -25.67 -31.82 16.89
N ASP A 837 -26.59 -31.83 17.85
CA ASP A 837 -26.61 -32.82 18.93
C ASP A 837 -27.41 -34.06 18.52
N LEU A 838 -26.91 -35.26 18.80
CA LEU A 838 -27.54 -36.54 18.46
C LEU A 838 -27.28 -37.58 19.56
N SER A 839 -28.30 -38.36 19.89
CA SER A 839 -28.14 -39.55 20.74
C SER A 839 -27.36 -40.65 20.01
N ALA A 840 -26.75 -41.59 20.74
CA ALA A 840 -26.02 -42.72 20.15
C ALA A 840 -26.90 -43.57 19.22
N GLU A 841 -28.16 -43.80 19.58
CA GLU A 841 -29.14 -44.53 18.75
C GLU A 841 -29.43 -43.77 17.44
N ASP A 842 -29.67 -42.45 17.55
CA ASP A 842 -29.94 -41.58 16.41
C ASP A 842 -28.75 -41.43 15.46
N PHE A 843 -27.54 -41.38 16.01
CA PHE A 843 -26.31 -41.31 15.23
C PHE A 843 -26.16 -42.54 14.35
N PHE A 844 -26.18 -43.76 14.93
CA PHE A 844 -26.00 -44.98 14.14
C PHE A 844 -27.16 -45.27 13.21
N LYS A 845 -28.38 -44.86 13.56
CA LYS A 845 -29.53 -44.92 12.66
C LYS A 845 -29.29 -44.08 11.41
N ARG A 846 -28.87 -42.82 11.57
CA ARG A 846 -28.53 -41.92 10.45
C ARG A 846 -27.28 -42.39 9.70
N TRP A 847 -26.26 -42.87 10.40
CA TRP A 847 -25.04 -43.43 9.83
C TRP A 847 -25.36 -44.58 8.87
N LYS A 848 -26.19 -45.54 9.30
CA LYS A 848 -26.66 -46.65 8.45
C LYS A 848 -27.55 -46.19 7.31
N GLN A 849 -28.41 -45.19 7.55
CA GLN A 849 -29.33 -44.65 6.54
C GLN A 849 -28.60 -43.93 5.39
N ILE A 850 -27.50 -43.23 5.66
CA ILE A 850 -26.68 -42.60 4.62
C ILE A 850 -26.01 -43.66 3.72
N GLY A 851 -25.59 -44.78 4.32
CA GLY A 851 -24.98 -45.91 3.61
C GLY A 851 -23.52 -45.67 3.18
N ALA A 852 -22.87 -46.70 2.62
CA ALA A 852 -21.54 -46.59 2.00
C ALA A 852 -21.65 -46.27 0.49
N GLY A 853 -20.61 -45.72 -0.12
CA GLY A 853 -20.59 -45.34 -1.55
C GLY A 853 -20.22 -43.87 -1.78
N PRO A 854 -20.79 -43.15 -2.77
CA PRO A 854 -20.38 -41.77 -3.10
C PRO A 854 -20.68 -40.74 -1.99
N ARG A 855 -21.45 -41.13 -0.97
CA ARG A 855 -21.81 -40.33 0.22
C ARG A 855 -20.91 -40.57 1.43
N GLU A 856 -19.86 -41.36 1.25
CA GLU A 856 -18.84 -41.62 2.26
C GLU A 856 -17.46 -41.28 1.68
N ALA A 857 -16.66 -40.57 2.46
CA ALA A 857 -15.23 -40.43 2.22
C ALA A 857 -14.49 -41.00 3.43
N GLN A 858 -13.52 -41.88 3.17
CA GLN A 858 -12.68 -42.49 4.19
C GLN A 858 -11.22 -42.42 3.77
N GLU A 859 -10.38 -41.97 4.69
CA GLU A 859 -8.93 -41.91 4.48
C GLU A 859 -8.18 -42.21 5.77
N ILE A 860 -6.98 -42.78 5.63
CA ILE A 860 -6.06 -43.03 6.73
C ILE A 860 -4.82 -42.19 6.46
N PHE A 861 -4.50 -41.27 7.35
CA PHE A 861 -3.38 -40.36 7.20
C PHE A 861 -2.67 -40.15 8.53
N GLY A 862 -1.40 -39.75 8.46
CA GLY A 862 -0.59 -39.38 9.62
C GLY A 862 -0.10 -37.94 9.50
N LEU A 863 0.96 -37.61 10.23
CA LEU A 863 1.61 -36.30 10.16
C LEU A 863 2.17 -36.03 8.74
N ALA A 864 2.01 -34.80 8.25
CA ALA A 864 2.51 -34.34 6.96
C ALA A 864 3.88 -33.66 7.13
N GLY A 865 4.94 -34.24 6.54
CA GLY A 865 6.31 -33.71 6.59
C GLY A 865 7.38 -34.80 6.71
N PRO A 866 8.69 -34.47 6.60
CA PRO A 866 9.78 -35.37 6.96
C PRO A 866 9.62 -35.84 8.42
N LYS A 867 10.17 -37.01 8.76
CA LYS A 867 9.91 -37.78 10.00
C LYS A 867 10.52 -37.11 11.25
N ASN A 868 10.09 -35.90 11.55
CA ASN A 868 10.61 -35.08 12.65
C ASN A 868 9.67 -35.25 13.83
N ASN A 869 10.17 -35.81 14.92
CA ASN A 869 9.43 -36.06 16.16
C ASN A 869 9.07 -34.77 16.94
N THR A 870 8.78 -33.65 16.26
CA THR A 870 8.49 -32.33 16.87
C THR A 870 7.00 -31.96 16.84
N ARG A 871 6.17 -32.77 16.19
CA ARG A 871 4.71 -32.60 16.19
C ARG A 871 4.06 -33.94 16.50
N GLU A 872 2.99 -33.90 17.27
CA GLU A 872 2.20 -35.06 17.59
C GLU A 872 0.71 -34.77 17.41
N ILE A 873 -0.06 -35.82 17.25
CA ILE A 873 -1.50 -35.81 17.27
C ILE A 873 -1.89 -36.20 18.69
N THR A 874 -2.35 -35.23 19.48
CA THR A 874 -2.93 -35.49 20.80
C THR A 874 -4.45 -35.52 20.72
N GLU A 875 -5.08 -36.16 21.70
CA GLU A 875 -6.54 -36.17 21.84
C GLU A 875 -7.11 -34.75 21.93
N LYS A 876 -6.48 -33.88 22.72
CA LYS A 876 -6.87 -32.47 22.87
C LYS A 876 -6.79 -31.70 21.55
N PHE A 877 -5.73 -31.91 20.77
CA PHE A 877 -5.58 -31.28 19.45
C PHE A 877 -6.68 -31.73 18.47
N VAL A 878 -6.98 -33.03 18.44
CA VAL A 878 -8.02 -33.57 17.56
C VAL A 878 -9.39 -33.02 17.96
N ILE A 879 -9.74 -33.04 19.25
CA ILE A 879 -11.01 -32.49 19.75
C ILE A 879 -11.14 -31.00 19.40
N ASN A 880 -10.13 -30.18 19.73
CA ASN A 880 -10.15 -28.75 19.44
C ASN A 880 -10.28 -28.45 17.93
N THR A 881 -9.64 -29.27 17.09
CA THR A 881 -9.74 -29.14 15.64
C THR A 881 -11.14 -29.50 15.14
N VAL A 882 -11.73 -30.59 15.66
CA VAL A 882 -13.08 -31.04 15.32
C VAL A 882 -14.12 -29.98 15.72
N GLU A 883 -14.03 -29.43 16.94
CA GLU A 883 -14.91 -28.36 17.40
C GLU A 883 -14.70 -27.05 16.62
N GLY A 884 -13.44 -26.70 16.32
CA GLY A 884 -13.11 -25.53 15.48
C GLY A 884 -13.61 -25.65 14.03
N PHE A 885 -13.79 -26.88 13.55
CA PHE A 885 -14.48 -27.19 12.29
C PHE A 885 -16.01 -27.18 12.40
N ARG A 886 -16.56 -26.78 13.56
CA ARG A 886 -17.99 -26.70 13.88
C ARG A 886 -18.72 -28.04 13.88
N TRP A 887 -18.02 -29.10 14.27
CA TRP A 887 -18.63 -30.37 14.63
C TRP A 887 -18.99 -30.38 16.11
N ARG A 888 -20.20 -30.85 16.44
CA ARG A 888 -20.53 -31.19 17.82
C ARG A 888 -19.92 -32.56 18.12
N VAL A 889 -18.96 -32.62 19.03
CA VAL A 889 -18.45 -33.89 19.55
C VAL A 889 -19.55 -34.55 20.38
N LEU A 890 -19.81 -35.84 20.13
CA LEU A 890 -20.86 -36.61 20.79
C LEU A 890 -20.24 -37.64 21.73
N ASP A 891 -20.51 -37.49 23.02
CA ASP A 891 -19.95 -38.36 24.05
C ASP A 891 -20.62 -39.75 24.04
N MET A 892 -19.82 -40.79 24.33
CA MET A 892 -20.29 -42.16 24.56
C MET A 892 -21.08 -42.80 23.38
N VAL A 893 -20.89 -42.30 22.15
CA VAL A 893 -21.53 -42.87 20.95
C VAL A 893 -20.76 -44.09 20.43
N ASP A 894 -19.43 -44.00 20.30
CA ASP A 894 -18.62 -45.13 19.82
C ASP A 894 -18.28 -46.08 20.99
N PRO A 895 -18.30 -47.42 20.78
CA PRO A 895 -17.91 -48.37 21.82
C PRO A 895 -16.45 -48.21 22.30
N ASN A 896 -15.58 -47.65 21.46
CA ASN A 896 -14.22 -47.30 21.85
C ASN A 896 -14.18 -45.81 22.26
N PRO A 897 -13.90 -45.49 23.54
CA PRO A 897 -13.90 -44.11 24.03
C PRO A 897 -12.81 -43.24 23.40
N LYS A 898 -11.78 -43.84 22.77
CA LYS A 898 -10.74 -43.11 22.02
C LYS A 898 -11.21 -42.59 20.66
N ASN A 899 -12.31 -43.11 20.14
CA ASN A 899 -12.85 -42.69 18.85
C ASN A 899 -13.72 -41.45 19.03
N ILE A 900 -13.52 -40.45 18.18
CA ILE A 900 -14.24 -39.19 18.25
C ILE A 900 -15.35 -39.21 17.21
N VAL A 901 -16.58 -38.95 17.65
CA VAL A 901 -17.76 -38.91 16.79
C VAL A 901 -18.30 -37.49 16.75
N GLY A 902 -18.57 -36.97 15.55
CA GLY A 902 -19.04 -35.62 15.34
C GLY A 902 -20.33 -35.57 14.53
N ALA A 903 -21.21 -34.62 14.83
CA ALA A 903 -22.39 -34.32 14.01
C ALA A 903 -22.54 -32.81 13.76
N SER A 904 -22.94 -32.46 12.53
CA SER A 904 -23.10 -31.07 12.12
C SER A 904 -24.01 -30.97 10.89
N VAL A 905 -24.50 -29.77 10.60
CA VAL A 905 -25.34 -29.48 9.43
C VAL A 905 -24.68 -28.39 8.60
N LEU A 906 -24.35 -28.68 7.34
CA LEU A 906 -23.83 -27.70 6.40
C LEU A 906 -24.99 -26.93 5.75
N HIS A 907 -24.89 -25.60 5.71
CA HIS A 907 -25.90 -24.73 5.11
C HIS A 907 -25.41 -24.14 3.79
N THR A 908 -26.18 -24.36 2.72
CA THR A 908 -25.94 -23.75 1.40
C THR A 908 -27.25 -23.19 0.83
N SER A 909 -27.20 -22.11 0.03
CA SER A 909 -28.43 -21.51 -0.51
C SER A 909 -29.06 -22.29 -1.67
N GLU A 910 -28.26 -22.91 -2.54
CA GLU A 910 -28.77 -23.70 -3.68
C GLU A 910 -28.83 -25.20 -3.40
N GLY A 911 -27.88 -25.73 -2.62
CA GLY A 911 -27.81 -27.16 -2.28
C GLY A 911 -28.72 -27.58 -1.12
N GLY A 912 -29.18 -26.63 -0.30
CA GLY A 912 -29.97 -26.89 0.89
C GLY A 912 -29.11 -27.20 2.12
N LYS A 913 -29.69 -27.95 3.07
CA LYS A 913 -29.03 -28.35 4.32
C LYS A 913 -28.56 -29.79 4.22
N PHE A 914 -27.28 -30.02 4.49
CA PHE A 914 -26.68 -31.35 4.44
C PHE A 914 -26.31 -31.83 5.83
N GLY A 915 -26.90 -32.94 6.26
CA GLY A 915 -26.52 -33.59 7.52
C GLY A 915 -25.18 -34.28 7.33
N CYS A 916 -24.20 -33.93 8.15
CA CYS A 916 -22.84 -34.44 8.10
C CYS A 916 -22.54 -35.21 9.40
N LEU A 917 -21.96 -36.39 9.27
CA LEU A 917 -21.53 -37.25 10.37
C LEU A 917 -20.03 -37.55 10.20
N LEU A 918 -19.28 -37.45 11.28
CA LEU A 918 -17.84 -37.67 11.36
C LEU A 918 -17.59 -38.82 12.34
N ARG A 919 -16.69 -39.73 11.96
CA ARG A 919 -16.11 -40.73 12.86
C ARG A 919 -14.61 -40.74 12.65
N LEU A 920 -13.88 -40.39 13.70
CA LEU A 920 -12.43 -40.36 13.77
C LEU A 920 -11.95 -41.50 14.66
N GLU A 921 -11.04 -42.29 14.14
CA GLU A 921 -10.40 -43.41 14.84
C GLU A 921 -8.89 -43.11 14.94
N PRO A 922 -8.48 -42.25 15.90
CA PRO A 922 -7.09 -41.90 16.10
C PRO A 922 -6.33 -43.02 16.80
N ASN A 923 -5.17 -43.37 16.26
CA ASN A 923 -4.18 -44.20 16.92
C ASN A 923 -2.98 -43.34 17.31
N TYR A 924 -3.04 -42.79 18.52
CA TYR A 924 -1.99 -41.93 19.09
C TYR A 924 -0.62 -42.63 19.21
N SER A 925 -0.59 -43.96 19.30
CA SER A 925 0.70 -44.70 19.36
C SER A 925 1.40 -44.76 18.00
N THR A 926 0.65 -44.87 16.90
CA THR A 926 1.21 -44.91 15.55
C THR A 926 1.15 -43.55 14.85
N GLN A 927 0.61 -42.51 15.50
CA GLN A 927 0.40 -41.16 14.93
C GLN A 927 -0.40 -41.20 13.61
N MET A 928 -1.39 -42.11 13.54
CA MET A 928 -2.26 -42.29 12.37
C MET A 928 -3.71 -42.07 12.77
N ILE A 929 -4.47 -41.37 11.93
CA ILE A 929 -5.90 -41.16 12.08
C ILE A 929 -6.60 -41.82 10.91
N ARG A 930 -7.60 -42.67 11.20
CA ARG A 930 -8.59 -43.06 10.21
C ARG A 930 -9.80 -42.15 10.35
N MET A 931 -10.09 -41.37 9.32
CA MET A 931 -11.23 -40.45 9.29
C MET A 931 -12.28 -40.97 8.32
N THR A 932 -13.54 -41.01 8.77
CA THR A 932 -14.69 -41.35 7.94
C THR A 932 -15.73 -40.25 8.05
N ILE A 933 -16.09 -39.63 6.93
CA ILE A 933 -17.15 -38.62 6.85
C ILE A 933 -18.28 -39.16 5.99
N ARG A 934 -19.51 -39.07 6.50
CA ARG A 934 -20.74 -39.38 5.77
C ARG A 934 -21.62 -38.14 5.70
N ALA A 935 -22.17 -37.85 4.53
CA ALA A 935 -23.11 -36.74 4.38
C ALA A 935 -24.34 -37.17 3.56
N THR A 936 -25.45 -36.45 3.73
CA THR A 936 -26.68 -36.72 2.98
C THR A 936 -26.55 -36.49 1.47
N ASP A 937 -25.50 -35.78 1.04
CA ASP A 937 -25.16 -35.46 -0.35
C ASP A 937 -23.75 -35.96 -0.68
N ASP A 938 -23.50 -36.37 -1.92
CA ASP A 938 -22.23 -37.00 -2.35
C ASP A 938 -21.11 -35.98 -2.64
N SER A 939 -21.44 -34.70 -2.81
CA SER A 939 -20.44 -33.66 -3.09
C SER A 939 -19.69 -33.18 -1.83
N VAL A 940 -20.20 -33.44 -0.63
CA VAL A 940 -19.70 -32.92 0.65
C VAL A 940 -18.57 -33.74 1.27
N PRO A 941 -18.64 -35.09 1.36
CA PRO A 941 -17.70 -35.89 2.14
C PRO A 941 -16.24 -35.72 1.73
N THR A 942 -15.94 -35.75 0.42
CA THR A 942 -14.57 -35.65 -0.09
C THR A 942 -13.93 -34.29 0.21
N ILE A 943 -14.71 -33.20 0.06
CA ILE A 943 -14.21 -31.84 0.31
C ILE A 943 -13.98 -31.62 1.81
N MET A 944 -14.92 -32.04 2.66
CA MET A 944 -14.76 -31.95 4.12
C MET A 944 -13.59 -32.80 4.61
N LEU A 945 -13.43 -34.00 4.06
CA LEU A 945 -12.34 -34.89 4.43
C LEU A 945 -11.00 -34.23 4.12
N LYS A 946 -10.84 -33.68 2.91
CA LYS A 946 -9.60 -33.01 2.50
C LYS A 946 -9.27 -31.79 3.37
N LEU A 947 -10.25 -30.93 3.67
CA LEU A 947 -10.03 -29.75 4.52
C LEU A 947 -9.65 -30.14 5.96
N MET A 948 -10.28 -31.17 6.53
CA MET A 948 -9.95 -31.65 7.86
C MET A 948 -8.59 -32.37 7.89
N GLN A 949 -8.27 -33.15 6.85
CA GLN A 949 -6.99 -33.81 6.71
C GLN A 949 -5.84 -32.80 6.64
N GLU A 950 -5.95 -31.76 5.80
CA GLU A 950 -4.92 -30.71 5.67
C GLU A 950 -4.58 -30.02 7.01
N ARG A 951 -5.52 -30.01 7.97
CA ARG A 951 -5.32 -29.47 9.32
C ARG A 951 -4.86 -30.51 10.33
N LEU A 952 -5.50 -31.67 10.38
CA LEU A 952 -5.17 -32.74 11.32
C LEU A 952 -3.80 -33.35 11.04
N SER A 953 -3.35 -33.37 9.78
CA SER A 953 -2.02 -33.85 9.41
C SER A 953 -0.90 -32.89 9.84
N GLN A 954 -1.19 -31.64 10.22
CA GLN A 954 -0.16 -30.72 10.72
C GLN A 954 0.32 -31.12 12.12
N GLY A 955 -0.53 -31.78 12.92
CA GLY A 955 -0.26 -32.06 14.33
C GLY A 955 -0.20 -30.79 15.19
N ILE A 956 -0.17 -30.98 16.50
CA ILE A 956 0.25 -29.93 17.43
C ILE A 956 1.75 -30.07 17.66
N SER A 957 2.45 -28.96 17.85
CA SER A 957 3.85 -29.01 18.24
C SER A 957 3.98 -29.75 19.59
N THR A 958 4.84 -30.76 19.68
CA THR A 958 5.24 -31.36 20.96
C THR A 958 6.13 -30.43 21.76
N VAL A 959 6.64 -29.40 21.09
CA VAL A 959 7.37 -28.30 21.70
C VAL A 959 6.33 -27.27 22.16
N PRO A 960 6.32 -26.85 23.45
CA PRO A 960 5.37 -25.86 23.97
C PRO A 960 5.22 -24.67 23.02
N GLU A 961 3.97 -24.29 22.70
CA GLU A 961 3.71 -23.20 21.75
C GLU A 961 4.29 -21.86 22.23
N TYR A 962 4.63 -21.74 23.53
CA TYR A 962 5.31 -20.61 24.14
C TYR A 962 6.23 -21.12 25.25
N LEU A 963 7.40 -20.50 25.43
CA LEU A 963 8.27 -20.79 26.59
C LEU A 963 7.88 -20.01 27.86
N ASP A 964 6.71 -19.35 27.84
CA ASP A 964 6.13 -18.68 29.00
C ASP A 964 5.46 -19.73 29.90
N LEU A 965 5.53 -19.54 31.23
CA LEU A 965 4.93 -20.49 32.19
C LEU A 965 3.41 -20.58 32.01
N THR A 966 2.76 -19.48 31.64
CA THR A 966 1.33 -19.39 31.30
C THR A 966 1.07 -18.38 30.18
N GLU A 967 -0.05 -18.51 29.46
CA GLU A 967 -0.48 -17.53 28.44
C GLU A 967 -1.36 -16.44 29.07
N HIS A 968 -2.17 -16.84 30.05
CA HIS A 968 -3.20 -16.02 30.69
C HIS A 968 -3.13 -16.04 32.22
N SER A 969 -2.06 -16.55 32.83
CA SER A 969 -1.88 -16.63 34.28
C SER A 969 -2.92 -17.46 35.05
N LYS A 970 -3.65 -18.34 34.36
CA LYS A 970 -4.69 -19.19 34.97
C LYS A 970 -4.06 -20.34 35.75
N LEU A 971 -4.72 -20.77 36.83
CA LEU A 971 -4.24 -21.90 37.63
C LEU A 971 -4.17 -23.20 36.84
N ASP A 972 -5.13 -23.45 35.95
CA ASP A 972 -5.16 -24.68 35.15
C ASP A 972 -4.00 -24.74 34.14
N GLU A 973 -3.61 -23.60 33.58
CA GLU A 973 -2.43 -23.47 32.72
C GLU A 973 -1.17 -23.78 33.54
N LEU A 974 -1.04 -23.18 34.72
CA LEU A 974 0.10 -23.41 35.61
C LEU A 974 0.21 -24.87 36.05
N ARG A 975 -0.91 -25.53 36.40
CA ARG A 975 -0.94 -26.96 36.74
C ARG A 975 -0.51 -27.84 35.57
N THR A 976 -0.92 -27.48 34.36
CA THR A 976 -0.52 -28.17 33.12
C THR A 976 0.98 -28.03 32.88
N THR A 977 1.53 -26.82 33.04
CA THR A 977 2.96 -26.55 32.93
C THR A 977 3.77 -27.31 33.97
N ILE A 978 3.31 -27.32 35.24
CA ILE A 978 3.93 -28.13 36.30
C ILE A 978 3.96 -29.60 35.91
N GLN A 979 2.84 -30.15 35.42
CA GLN A 979 2.80 -31.56 35.01
C GLN A 979 3.78 -31.84 33.85
N LEU A 980 3.86 -30.96 32.86
CA LEU A 980 4.82 -31.09 31.76
C LEU A 980 6.27 -31.05 32.26
N LEU A 981 6.58 -30.16 33.20
CA LEU A 981 7.91 -30.10 33.83
C LEU A 981 8.23 -31.39 34.60
N LYS A 982 7.25 -32.03 35.24
CA LYS A 982 7.45 -33.34 35.91
C LYS A 982 7.83 -34.44 34.92
N ASP A 983 7.28 -34.41 33.71
CA ASP A 983 7.53 -35.41 32.67
C ASP A 983 8.94 -35.30 32.05
N ILE A 984 9.62 -34.15 32.22
CA ILE A 984 11.00 -33.96 31.76
C ILE A 984 11.97 -34.74 32.65
N GLN A 985 12.74 -35.64 32.05
CA GLN A 985 13.75 -36.44 32.75
C GLN A 985 15.03 -35.63 33.01
N ALA A 986 14.95 -34.68 33.94
CA ALA A 986 16.09 -33.91 34.43
C ALA A 986 16.13 -33.91 35.98
N PRO A 987 17.32 -34.07 36.58
CA PRO A 987 17.47 -34.11 38.05
C PRO A 987 17.26 -32.74 38.72
N LEU A 988 17.38 -31.65 37.95
CA LEU A 988 17.15 -30.29 38.40
C LEU A 988 16.47 -29.51 37.26
N LYS A 989 15.33 -28.89 37.56
CA LYS A 989 14.58 -28.05 36.62
C LYS A 989 14.45 -26.66 37.23
N LEU A 990 14.91 -25.64 36.53
CA LEU A 990 14.89 -24.25 37.00
C LEU A 990 13.90 -23.46 36.16
N ILE A 991 13.04 -22.67 36.82
CA ILE A 991 12.04 -21.85 36.13
C ILE A 991 11.99 -20.43 36.72
N VAL A 992 11.70 -19.46 35.85
CA VAL A 992 11.53 -18.04 36.18
C VAL A 992 10.21 -17.58 35.57
N ALA A 993 9.51 -16.66 36.24
CA ALA A 993 8.25 -16.11 35.75
C ALA A 993 8.43 -15.11 34.61
N GLY A 994 7.42 -15.00 33.76
CA GLY A 994 7.34 -14.05 32.66
C GLY A 994 6.26 -12.98 32.86
N ASN A 995 6.20 -12.04 31.90
CA ASN A 995 5.27 -10.91 31.94
C ASN A 995 3.78 -11.32 31.89
N HIS A 996 3.48 -12.53 31.41
CA HIS A 996 2.14 -13.11 31.37
C HIS A 996 1.69 -13.67 32.72
N ASP A 997 2.62 -13.99 33.63
CA ASP A 997 2.35 -14.66 34.90
C ASP A 997 1.98 -13.69 36.04
N PHE A 998 1.01 -12.81 35.80
CA PHE A 998 0.62 -11.78 36.76
C PHE A 998 0.07 -12.30 38.09
N THR A 999 -0.39 -13.56 38.17
CA THR A 999 -0.78 -14.21 39.43
C THR A 999 0.41 -14.60 40.31
N LEU A 1000 1.63 -14.57 39.76
CA LEU A 1000 2.89 -14.74 40.51
C LEU A 1000 3.47 -13.39 40.99
N ASP A 1001 2.91 -12.26 40.56
CA ASP A 1001 3.25 -10.90 41.01
C ASP A 1001 2.04 -10.31 41.75
N GLU A 1002 2.08 -10.35 43.09
CA GLU A 1002 0.96 -9.91 43.93
C GLU A 1002 0.53 -8.46 43.64
N SER A 1003 1.48 -7.56 43.37
CA SER A 1003 1.17 -6.15 43.06
C SER A 1003 0.48 -6.02 41.71
N ALA A 1004 0.94 -6.75 40.69
CA ALA A 1004 0.30 -6.76 39.38
C ALA A 1004 -1.10 -7.38 39.44
N PHE A 1005 -1.28 -8.46 40.21
CA PHE A 1005 -2.57 -9.11 40.36
C PHE A 1005 -3.60 -8.19 41.01
N GLU A 1006 -3.23 -7.50 42.10
CA GLU A 1006 -4.10 -6.53 42.77
C GLU A 1006 -4.49 -5.36 41.86
N LYS A 1007 -3.52 -4.81 41.12
CA LYS A 1007 -3.77 -3.73 40.15
C LYS A 1007 -4.74 -4.15 39.05
N LYS A 1008 -4.58 -5.36 38.49
CA LYS A 1008 -5.50 -5.89 37.46
C LYS A 1008 -6.91 -6.08 38.00
N LEU A 1009 -7.06 -6.52 39.25
CA LEU A 1009 -8.37 -6.65 39.87
C LEU A 1009 -9.04 -5.27 40.08
N ALA A 1010 -8.29 -4.28 40.57
CA ALA A 1010 -8.79 -2.92 40.75
C ALA A 1010 -9.14 -2.23 39.41
N GLU A 1011 -8.35 -2.48 38.38
CA GLU A 1011 -8.64 -2.01 37.03
C GLU A 1011 -9.90 -2.65 36.46
N ALA A 1012 -10.04 -3.96 36.62
CA ALA A 1012 -11.19 -4.69 36.12
C ALA A 1012 -12.50 -4.26 36.82
N ASP A 1013 -12.48 -4.03 38.14
CA ASP A 1013 -13.61 -3.45 38.88
C ASP A 1013 -14.00 -2.05 38.35
N ARG A 1014 -13.02 -1.21 38.04
CA ARG A 1014 -13.24 0.14 37.49
C ARG A 1014 -13.84 0.11 36.09
N ILE A 1015 -13.44 -0.84 35.25
CA ILE A 1015 -13.95 -0.98 33.87
C ILE A 1015 -15.37 -1.54 33.87
N ALA A 1016 -15.65 -2.52 34.73
CA ALA A 1016 -16.98 -3.14 34.81
C ALA A 1016 -18.04 -2.20 35.41
N GLY A 1017 -17.64 -1.18 36.18
CA GLY A 1017 -18.55 -0.24 36.84
C GLY A 1017 -19.28 -0.82 38.06
N GLU A 1018 -19.07 -2.12 38.33
CA GLU A 1018 -19.51 -2.88 39.49
C GLU A 1018 -18.41 -3.89 39.90
N PRO A 1019 -18.32 -4.31 41.18
CA PRO A 1019 -17.31 -5.26 41.61
C PRO A 1019 -17.46 -6.59 40.87
N ILE A 1020 -16.38 -7.07 40.27
CA ILE A 1020 -16.38 -8.34 39.55
C ILE A 1020 -16.65 -9.47 40.53
N ASP A 1021 -17.41 -10.47 40.08
CA ASP A 1021 -17.66 -11.68 40.86
C ASP A 1021 -16.34 -12.35 41.27
N ARG A 1022 -16.00 -12.18 42.56
CA ARG A 1022 -14.79 -12.70 43.16
C ARG A 1022 -14.79 -14.23 43.23
N GLY A 1023 -15.95 -14.88 43.10
CA GLY A 1023 -16.07 -16.33 42.98
C GLY A 1023 -15.45 -16.83 41.68
N LEU A 1024 -15.83 -16.24 40.54
CA LEU A 1024 -15.30 -16.60 39.23
C LEU A 1024 -13.80 -16.30 39.10
N VAL A 1025 -13.34 -15.19 39.66
CA VAL A 1025 -11.90 -14.85 39.71
C VAL A 1025 -11.13 -15.90 40.49
N ARG A 1026 -11.63 -16.30 41.67
CA ARG A 1026 -10.99 -17.33 42.50
C ARG A 1026 -10.95 -18.66 41.77
N ASP A 1027 -12.02 -19.06 41.10
CA ASP A 1027 -12.09 -20.36 40.44
C ASP A 1027 -11.11 -20.44 39.24
N GLN A 1028 -10.80 -19.34 38.56
CA GLN A 1028 -9.90 -19.32 37.39
C GLN A 1028 -8.44 -18.97 37.72
N PHE A 1029 -8.21 -18.04 38.65
CA PHE A 1029 -6.89 -17.45 38.94
C PHE A 1029 -6.38 -17.76 40.34
N GLY A 1030 -7.22 -18.33 41.21
CA GLY A 1030 -6.89 -18.62 42.59
C GLY A 1030 -6.92 -17.41 43.51
N HIS A 1031 -6.58 -17.68 44.76
CA HIS A 1031 -6.26 -16.62 45.73
C HIS A 1031 -4.90 -15.98 45.41
N PRO A 1032 -4.70 -14.70 45.76
CA PRO A 1032 -3.35 -14.11 45.76
C PRO A 1032 -2.36 -15.01 46.50
N GLY A 1033 -1.24 -15.34 45.85
CA GLY A 1033 -0.21 -16.25 46.35
C GLY A 1033 -0.55 -17.75 46.24
N GLU A 1034 -1.68 -18.15 45.66
CA GLU A 1034 -2.00 -19.58 45.41
C GLU A 1034 -1.17 -20.14 44.25
N ALA A 1035 -1.07 -19.40 43.14
CA ALA A 1035 -0.24 -19.77 42.00
C ALA A 1035 1.23 -19.97 42.41
N GLN A 1036 1.75 -19.09 43.27
CA GLN A 1036 3.08 -19.19 43.84
C GLN A 1036 3.25 -20.47 44.68
N ARG A 1037 2.30 -20.77 45.57
CA ARG A 1037 2.36 -21.98 46.41
C ARG A 1037 2.38 -23.26 45.59
N LEU A 1038 1.63 -23.32 44.48
CA LEU A 1038 1.67 -24.48 43.58
C LEU A 1038 3.06 -24.75 42.99
N LEU A 1039 3.82 -23.70 42.68
CA LEU A 1039 5.20 -23.82 42.20
C LEU A 1039 6.18 -24.17 43.32
N GLU A 1040 5.96 -23.64 44.53
CA GLU A 1040 6.77 -23.99 45.71
C GLU A 1040 6.57 -25.46 46.12
N ASP A 1041 5.33 -25.96 46.07
CA ASP A 1041 5.00 -27.37 46.33
C ASP A 1041 5.65 -28.31 45.29
N ALA A 1042 5.81 -27.84 44.04
CA ALA A 1042 6.46 -28.61 42.97
C ALA A 1042 7.99 -28.76 43.16
N ALA A 1043 8.60 -28.11 44.16
CA ALA A 1043 10.00 -28.29 44.49
C ALA A 1043 10.35 -29.72 44.90
N GLU A 1044 9.39 -30.45 45.50
CA GLU A 1044 9.55 -31.87 45.84
C GLU A 1044 9.76 -32.76 44.59
N ASP A 1045 9.27 -32.32 43.42
CA ASP A 1045 9.43 -33.01 42.13
C ASP A 1045 10.69 -32.55 41.34
N GLY A 1046 11.59 -31.80 42.01
CA GLY A 1046 12.82 -31.29 41.41
C GLY A 1046 12.62 -30.05 40.52
N ILE A 1047 11.50 -29.33 40.67
CA ILE A 1047 11.18 -28.08 39.96
C ILE A 1047 11.42 -26.89 40.89
N ALA A 1048 12.51 -26.15 40.69
CA ALA A 1048 12.84 -24.97 41.49
C ALA A 1048 12.39 -23.69 40.80
N PHE A 1049 11.39 -23.03 41.40
CA PHE A 1049 10.96 -21.68 41.00
C PHE A 1049 11.90 -20.63 41.59
N LEU A 1050 12.53 -19.85 40.70
CA LEU A 1050 13.53 -18.85 41.05
C LEU A 1050 12.93 -17.45 40.96
N ARG A 1051 13.04 -16.71 42.07
CA ARG A 1051 12.78 -15.28 42.11
C ARG A 1051 14.03 -14.53 41.66
N GLU A 1052 13.94 -13.21 41.62
CA GLU A 1052 15.14 -12.42 41.40
C GLU A 1052 16.20 -12.70 42.47
N GLY A 1053 17.40 -13.10 42.05
CA GLY A 1053 18.52 -13.40 42.95
C GLY A 1053 19.51 -14.44 42.44
N THR A 1054 20.54 -14.69 43.25
CA THR A 1054 21.60 -15.68 42.96
C THR A 1054 21.37 -16.97 43.75
N TYR A 1055 21.42 -18.10 43.05
CA TYR A 1055 21.18 -19.45 43.57
C TYR A 1055 22.39 -20.36 43.28
N SER A 1056 22.60 -21.38 44.11
CA SER A 1056 23.69 -22.35 43.94
C SER A 1056 23.18 -23.77 44.13
N PHE A 1057 23.49 -24.64 43.17
CA PHE A 1057 23.05 -26.03 43.14
C PHE A 1057 24.26 -26.95 43.02
N SER A 1058 24.27 -28.05 43.79
CA SER A 1058 25.25 -29.12 43.66
C SER A 1058 24.70 -30.19 42.72
N LEU A 1059 25.36 -30.42 41.59
CA LEU A 1059 24.94 -31.40 40.60
C LEU A 1059 25.44 -32.80 40.97
N GLN A 1060 24.77 -33.83 40.46
CA GLN A 1060 25.07 -35.24 40.78
C GLN A 1060 26.48 -35.67 40.37
N ASN A 1061 27.07 -35.02 39.36
CA ASN A 1061 28.43 -35.25 38.89
C ASN A 1061 29.51 -34.53 39.73
N GLY A 1062 29.13 -33.84 40.81
CA GLY A 1062 30.06 -33.11 41.68
C GLY A 1062 30.44 -31.71 41.16
N ALA A 1063 29.78 -31.19 40.13
CA ALA A 1063 29.95 -29.80 39.70
C ALA A 1063 29.03 -28.84 40.49
N ARG A 1064 29.45 -27.58 40.66
CA ARG A 1064 28.63 -26.53 41.28
C ARG A 1064 28.06 -25.60 40.22
N LEU A 1065 26.74 -25.54 40.12
CA LEU A 1065 26.03 -24.63 39.22
C LEU A 1065 25.57 -23.39 40.00
N LYS A 1066 26.09 -22.21 39.64
CA LYS A 1066 25.65 -20.93 40.20
C LYS A 1066 24.85 -20.15 39.17
N VAL A 1067 23.60 -19.83 39.50
CA VAL A 1067 22.62 -19.21 38.59
C VAL A 1067 22.12 -17.89 39.15
N TYR A 1068 22.14 -16.82 38.36
CA TYR A 1068 21.38 -15.61 38.66
C TYR A 1068 20.07 -15.65 37.88
N ALA A 1069 18.94 -15.42 38.55
CA ALA A 1069 17.61 -15.40 37.95
C ALA A 1069 16.99 -14.00 38.05
N SER A 1070 16.24 -13.56 37.05
CA SER A 1070 15.37 -12.37 37.17
C SER A 1070 14.18 -12.39 36.19
N PRO A 1071 12.93 -12.22 36.67
CA PRO A 1071 11.74 -12.14 35.82
C PRO A 1071 11.52 -10.74 35.21
N TYR A 1072 12.29 -9.74 35.65
CA TYR A 1072 11.97 -8.34 35.42
C TYR A 1072 12.28 -7.86 34.00
N THR A 1073 11.37 -7.07 33.43
CA THR A 1073 11.51 -6.46 32.09
C THR A 1073 11.20 -4.96 32.09
N PRO A 1074 11.88 -4.15 31.27
CA PRO A 1074 11.61 -2.71 31.18
C PRO A 1074 10.27 -2.45 30.49
N SER A 1075 9.49 -1.48 31.00
CA SER A 1075 8.21 -1.06 30.40
C SER A 1075 7.93 0.42 30.63
N ASN A 1076 7.20 1.05 29.70
CA ASN A 1076 6.72 2.43 29.83
C ASN A 1076 5.27 2.52 30.34
N ASP A 1077 4.51 1.42 30.27
CA ASP A 1077 3.06 1.41 30.49
C ASP A 1077 2.65 0.69 31.78
N GLY A 1078 3.54 -0.13 32.37
CA GLY A 1078 3.37 -0.73 33.71
C GLY A 1078 2.20 -1.72 33.90
N ASN A 1079 1.61 -2.22 32.81
CA ASN A 1079 0.34 -2.99 32.84
C ASN A 1079 0.51 -4.52 32.90
N TRP A 1080 1.75 -5.03 32.93
CA TRP A 1080 2.06 -6.46 32.94
C TRP A 1080 2.91 -6.85 34.17
N ALA A 1081 3.00 -8.15 34.44
CA ALA A 1081 3.74 -8.68 35.59
C ALA A 1081 5.24 -8.41 35.46
N PHE A 1082 5.93 -8.23 36.58
CA PHE A 1082 7.39 -8.11 36.62
C PHE A 1082 7.94 -7.01 35.69
N GLN A 1083 7.23 -5.88 35.61
CA GLN A 1083 7.67 -4.71 34.85
C GLN A 1083 8.21 -3.61 35.78
N TYR A 1084 9.27 -2.93 35.34
CA TYR A 1084 9.81 -1.75 36.03
C TYR A 1084 9.94 -0.56 35.08
N THR A 1085 9.84 0.65 35.66
CA THR A 1085 10.03 1.93 34.97
C THR A 1085 11.32 2.58 35.49
N GLY A 1086 12.21 3.02 34.58
CA GLY A 1086 13.50 3.63 34.95
C GLY A 1086 14.63 2.60 35.09
N GLU A 1087 15.49 2.76 36.10
CA GLU A 1087 16.64 1.89 36.34
C GLU A 1087 16.29 0.71 37.27
N HIS A 1088 16.79 -0.47 36.94
CA HIS A 1088 16.69 -1.69 37.75
C HIS A 1088 18.08 -2.28 37.94
N SER A 1089 18.43 -2.63 39.17
CA SER A 1089 19.76 -3.17 39.49
C SER A 1089 19.77 -4.69 39.34
N PHE A 1090 20.55 -5.19 38.38
CA PHE A 1090 20.79 -6.63 38.22
C PHE A 1090 22.06 -7.03 38.99
N ASP A 1091 21.90 -7.51 40.22
CA ASP A 1091 23.00 -7.83 41.14
C ASP A 1091 23.69 -9.17 40.82
N ILE A 1092 24.23 -9.30 39.60
CA ILE A 1092 24.91 -10.50 39.13
C ILE A 1092 26.30 -10.61 39.80
N GLU A 1093 26.58 -11.73 40.46
CA GLU A 1093 27.88 -11.98 41.08
C GLU A 1093 28.96 -12.42 40.07
N PRO A 1094 30.26 -12.09 40.28
CA PRO A 1094 31.33 -12.47 39.34
C PRO A 1094 31.56 -13.98 39.17
N SER A 1095 31.11 -14.80 40.12
CA SER A 1095 31.24 -16.27 40.06
C SER A 1095 30.01 -16.97 39.46
N THR A 1096 29.05 -16.19 38.94
CA THR A 1096 27.84 -16.73 38.34
C THR A 1096 28.16 -17.40 37.01
N SER A 1097 27.82 -18.69 36.90
CA SER A 1097 28.06 -19.48 35.70
C SER A 1097 26.97 -19.26 34.66
N VAL A 1098 25.71 -19.18 35.09
CA VAL A 1098 24.53 -19.02 34.22
C VAL A 1098 23.69 -17.84 34.67
N VAL A 1099 23.30 -16.98 33.74
CA VAL A 1099 22.30 -15.93 33.95
C VAL A 1099 21.02 -16.36 33.24
N MET A 1100 19.90 -16.34 33.95
CA MET A 1100 18.58 -16.70 33.46
C MET A 1100 17.64 -15.52 33.64
N THR A 1101 17.17 -14.91 32.55
CA THR A 1101 16.24 -13.77 32.63
C THR A 1101 15.02 -13.98 31.75
N HIS A 1102 13.91 -13.33 32.07
CA HIS A 1102 12.78 -13.29 31.15
C HIS A 1102 13.15 -12.49 29.89
N GLY A 1103 13.43 -11.19 30.05
CA GLY A 1103 13.81 -10.31 28.93
C GLY A 1103 15.24 -10.49 28.41
N PRO A 1104 15.50 -10.14 27.13
CA PRO A 1104 16.85 -10.14 26.57
C PRO A 1104 17.69 -8.94 27.03
N PRO A 1105 19.03 -9.05 27.04
CA PRO A 1105 19.92 -7.90 27.16
C PRO A 1105 19.91 -7.08 25.86
N HIS A 1106 20.04 -5.76 25.95
CA HIS A 1106 19.97 -4.89 24.78
C HIS A 1106 21.05 -5.20 23.74
N GLY A 1107 20.65 -5.34 22.49
CA GLY A 1107 21.54 -5.57 21.36
C GLY A 1107 21.85 -7.03 21.03
N ILE A 1108 21.53 -7.98 21.91
CA ILE A 1108 21.79 -9.42 21.70
C ILE A 1108 20.46 -10.16 21.55
N LEU A 1109 20.18 -10.64 20.33
CA LEU A 1109 18.99 -11.46 20.03
C LEU A 1109 17.67 -10.84 20.54
N ASP A 1110 17.58 -9.51 20.53
CA ASP A 1110 16.54 -8.71 21.19
C ASP A 1110 15.60 -7.98 20.22
N ARG A 1111 15.63 -8.38 18.95
CA ARG A 1111 14.85 -7.76 17.88
C ARG A 1111 13.48 -8.41 17.74
N THR A 1112 12.44 -7.59 17.81
CA THR A 1112 11.07 -7.99 17.52
C THR A 1112 10.80 -8.09 16.02
N GLU A 1113 9.60 -8.56 15.64
CA GLU A 1113 9.13 -8.65 14.24
C GLU A 1113 9.23 -7.30 13.50
N ASP A 1114 8.85 -6.22 14.19
CA ASP A 1114 8.93 -4.83 13.72
C ASP A 1114 10.37 -4.28 13.66
N ARG A 1115 11.39 -5.13 13.85
CA ARG A 1115 12.83 -4.81 13.92
C ARG A 1115 13.21 -3.83 15.04
N LYS A 1116 12.36 -3.66 16.05
CA LYS A 1116 12.64 -2.84 17.24
C LYS A 1116 13.47 -3.66 18.23
N ARG A 1117 14.43 -3.01 18.88
CA ARG A 1117 15.19 -3.60 19.99
C ARG A 1117 14.45 -3.32 21.29
N ILE A 1118 14.09 -4.37 22.01
CA ILE A 1118 13.40 -4.24 23.30
C ILE A 1118 14.23 -4.73 24.48
N GLY A 1119 15.47 -5.17 24.25
CA GLY A 1119 16.33 -5.66 25.33
C GLY A 1119 16.75 -4.55 26.28
N CYS A 1120 17.08 -4.94 27.52
CA CYS A 1120 17.44 -4.01 28.59
C CYS A 1120 18.94 -3.62 28.54
N PRO A 1121 19.28 -2.32 28.46
CA PRO A 1121 20.68 -1.87 28.48
C PRO A 1121 21.38 -2.15 29.82
N GLY A 1122 20.70 -1.95 30.95
CA GLY A 1122 21.24 -2.24 32.28
C GLY A 1122 21.53 -3.73 32.50
N LEU A 1123 20.69 -4.61 31.94
CA LEU A 1123 20.95 -6.05 31.95
C LEU A 1123 22.17 -6.41 31.10
N PHE A 1124 22.32 -5.81 29.91
CA PHE A 1124 23.52 -6.00 29.09
C PHE A 1124 24.77 -5.58 29.84
N GLU A 1125 24.73 -4.41 30.48
CA GLU A 1125 25.83 -3.88 31.28
C GLU A 1125 26.24 -4.84 32.41
N ALA A 1126 25.28 -5.34 33.18
CA ALA A 1126 25.51 -6.27 34.27
C ALA A 1126 26.15 -7.58 33.77
N VAL A 1127 25.63 -8.15 32.69
CA VAL A 1127 26.15 -9.39 32.09
C VAL A 1127 27.56 -9.18 31.52
N ALA A 1128 27.79 -8.07 30.81
CA ALA A 1128 29.08 -7.74 30.21
C ALA A 1128 30.19 -7.53 31.26
N LYS A 1129 29.86 -6.96 32.42
CA LYS A 1129 30.79 -6.78 33.54
C LYS A 1129 31.16 -8.11 34.24
N LYS A 1130 30.26 -9.09 34.25
CA LYS A 1130 30.44 -10.36 34.98
C LYS A 1130 30.84 -11.53 34.09
N LYS A 1131 30.59 -11.44 32.79
CA LYS A 1131 30.97 -12.39 31.74
C LYS A 1131 30.64 -13.85 32.14
N PRO A 1132 29.36 -14.17 32.42
CA PRO A 1132 28.95 -15.54 32.73
C PRO A 1132 29.25 -16.47 31.55
N LEU A 1133 29.29 -17.78 31.79
CA LEU A 1133 29.47 -18.75 30.71
C LEU A 1133 28.26 -18.74 29.77
N VAL A 1134 27.05 -18.64 30.34
CA VAL A 1134 25.79 -18.61 29.59
C VAL A 1134 24.86 -17.53 30.09
N HIS A 1135 24.18 -16.87 29.16
CA HIS A 1135 22.97 -16.09 29.45
C HIS A 1135 21.80 -16.62 28.62
N CYS A 1136 20.84 -17.27 29.27
CA CYS A 1136 19.61 -17.75 28.65
C CYS A 1136 18.43 -16.82 28.98
N PHE A 1137 17.60 -16.57 27.98
CA PHE A 1137 16.41 -15.72 28.14
C PHE A 1137 15.31 -16.07 27.14
N GLY A 1138 14.09 -15.61 27.42
CA GLY A 1138 12.90 -15.87 26.63
C GLY A 1138 11.85 -14.77 26.78
N HIS A 1139 11.65 -13.96 25.73
CA HIS A 1139 10.59 -12.94 25.66
C HIS A 1139 10.39 -12.43 24.22
N VAL A 1140 11.46 -12.47 23.41
CA VAL A 1140 11.45 -12.01 22.01
C VAL A 1140 11.53 -13.19 21.06
N HIS A 1141 10.37 -13.72 20.66
CA HIS A 1141 10.26 -14.90 19.78
C HIS A 1141 11.04 -14.74 18.47
N HIS A 1142 10.88 -13.61 17.78
CA HIS A 1142 11.62 -13.32 16.53
C HIS A 1142 13.14 -13.19 16.71
N GLY A 1143 13.60 -13.09 17.94
CA GLY A 1143 15.02 -13.08 18.30
C GLY A 1143 15.59 -14.49 18.55
N TRP A 1144 14.80 -15.56 18.45
CA TRP A 1144 15.25 -16.92 18.73
C TRP A 1144 16.55 -17.26 17.99
N GLY A 1145 17.47 -17.88 18.72
CA GLY A 1145 18.80 -18.20 18.22
C GLY A 1145 19.82 -18.31 19.35
N ALA A 1146 21.05 -18.62 18.99
CA ALA A 1146 22.18 -18.59 19.90
C ALA A 1146 23.35 -17.83 19.26
N LYS A 1147 24.04 -17.01 20.06
CA LYS A 1147 25.22 -16.26 19.64
C LYS A 1147 26.30 -16.40 20.70
N LEU A 1148 27.45 -16.91 20.29
CA LEU A 1148 28.65 -16.88 21.12
C LEU A 1148 29.32 -15.51 20.97
N VAL A 1149 29.24 -14.72 22.03
CA VAL A 1149 29.74 -13.35 22.06
C VAL A 1149 31.13 -13.34 22.64
N SER A 1150 32.09 -12.83 21.87
CA SER A 1150 33.45 -12.55 22.34
C SER A 1150 33.51 -11.14 22.91
N TRP A 1151 33.94 -11.01 24.16
CA TRP A 1151 34.13 -9.72 24.80
C TRP A 1151 35.47 -9.13 24.42
N ARG A 1152 35.53 -7.81 24.22
CA ARG A 1152 36.81 -7.12 24.00
C ARG A 1152 37.72 -7.22 25.23
N LYS A 1153 39.03 -7.15 24.99
CA LYS A 1153 40.06 -7.23 26.04
C LYS A 1153 39.97 -6.07 27.04
N GLN A 1154 39.65 -4.87 26.58
CA GLN A 1154 39.40 -3.69 27.41
C GLN A 1154 37.90 -3.40 27.42
N MET A 1155 37.29 -3.52 28.60
CA MET A 1155 35.88 -3.17 28.81
C MET A 1155 35.75 -1.68 29.15
N THR A 1156 34.75 -1.03 28.59
CA THR A 1156 34.38 0.35 28.92
C THR A 1156 33.68 0.42 30.28
N GLU A 1157 33.60 1.63 30.86
CA GLU A 1157 32.98 1.84 32.19
C GLU A 1157 31.46 1.54 32.18
N LYS A 1158 30.80 1.80 31.04
CA LYS A 1158 29.39 1.47 30.74
C LYS A 1158 29.29 0.59 29.49
N PRO A 1159 29.48 -0.73 29.63
CA PRO A 1159 29.47 -1.67 28.52
C PRO A 1159 28.21 -1.62 27.67
N SER A 1160 28.39 -1.61 26.34
CA SER A 1160 27.30 -1.73 25.36
C SER A 1160 27.61 -2.76 24.28
N HIS A 1161 26.58 -3.24 23.60
CA HIS A 1161 26.74 -4.23 22.52
C HIS A 1161 27.51 -3.70 21.30
N PHE A 1162 27.68 -2.38 21.16
CA PHE A 1162 28.50 -1.78 20.10
C PHE A 1162 29.97 -1.64 20.50
N THR A 1163 30.22 -1.34 21.77
CA THR A 1163 31.53 -0.95 22.28
C THR A 1163 32.35 -2.12 22.82
N ASP A 1164 31.70 -3.12 23.43
CA ASP A 1164 32.36 -4.13 24.26
C ASP A 1164 32.24 -5.55 23.72
N VAL A 1165 31.38 -5.73 22.72
CA VAL A 1165 31.35 -6.96 21.91
C VAL A 1165 32.37 -6.85 20.78
N ASP A 1166 33.22 -7.84 20.67
CA ASP A 1166 34.04 -8.09 19.50
C ASP A 1166 33.18 -8.82 18.47
N ASN A 1167 32.56 -8.07 17.56
CA ASN A 1167 31.66 -8.66 16.56
C ASN A 1167 32.40 -9.48 15.50
N GLU A 1168 33.70 -9.25 15.27
CA GLU A 1168 34.50 -10.04 14.33
C GLU A 1168 34.84 -11.41 14.90
N ALA A 1169 35.11 -11.48 16.21
CA ALA A 1169 35.37 -12.72 16.93
C ALA A 1169 34.10 -13.39 17.49
N SER A 1170 32.93 -12.76 17.36
CA SER A 1170 31.64 -13.31 17.80
C SER A 1170 31.02 -14.14 16.69
N ILE A 1171 30.35 -15.23 17.08
CA ILE A 1171 29.81 -16.20 16.12
C ILE A 1171 28.33 -16.38 16.41
N VAL A 1172 27.50 -16.23 15.37
CA VAL A 1172 26.10 -16.64 15.44
C VAL A 1172 26.09 -18.15 15.26
N ILE A 1173 25.66 -18.88 16.30
CA ILE A 1173 25.57 -20.33 16.31
C ILE A 1173 24.36 -20.76 15.47
N ASP A 1174 23.21 -20.15 15.72
CA ASP A 1174 22.02 -20.28 14.87
C ASP A 1174 21.06 -19.10 15.08
N SER A 1175 20.15 -18.90 14.13
CA SER A 1175 19.12 -17.87 14.16
C SER A 1175 17.92 -18.31 13.32
N LEU A 1176 16.77 -17.68 13.53
CA LEU A 1176 15.61 -17.87 12.65
C LEU A 1176 15.91 -17.61 11.16
N ALA A 1177 16.82 -16.70 10.84
CA ALA A 1177 17.16 -16.37 9.46
C ALA A 1177 18.06 -17.42 8.77
N SER A 1178 18.76 -18.26 9.53
CA SER A 1178 19.61 -19.34 9.01
C SER A 1178 18.85 -20.65 8.79
N LEU A 1179 17.63 -20.78 9.32
CA LEU A 1179 16.70 -21.86 9.03
C LEU A 1179 16.10 -21.67 7.62
N GLY A 1180 16.73 -22.26 6.58
CA GLY A 1180 16.16 -22.29 5.23
C GLY A 1180 14.90 -23.17 5.13
N ASP A 1181 14.17 -23.09 4.01
CA ASP A 1181 12.94 -23.88 3.68
C ASP A 1181 13.14 -25.42 3.68
N GLY A 1182 14.32 -25.93 4.05
CA GLY A 1182 14.60 -27.34 4.22
C GLY A 1182 14.35 -27.77 5.67
N GLY A 1183 13.32 -28.59 5.88
CA GLY A 1183 12.97 -29.11 7.21
C GLY A 1183 14.14 -29.84 7.87
N ASP A 1184 14.64 -29.27 8.96
CA ASP A 1184 15.69 -29.88 9.78
C ASP A 1184 15.08 -30.94 10.72
N GLU A 1185 15.60 -32.18 10.70
CA GLU A 1185 14.96 -33.35 11.32
C GLU A 1185 15.09 -33.49 12.86
N ARG A 1186 15.65 -32.48 13.53
CA ARG A 1186 16.04 -32.59 14.96
C ARG A 1186 14.90 -32.16 15.91
N GLN A 1187 14.82 -32.77 17.10
CA GLN A 1187 13.84 -32.39 18.15
C GLN A 1187 14.26 -31.16 18.97
N PHE A 1188 15.56 -30.86 19.02
CA PHE A 1188 16.16 -29.73 19.71
C PHE A 1188 17.44 -29.33 18.98
N ARG A 1189 17.86 -28.07 19.14
CA ARG A 1189 19.15 -27.56 18.65
C ARG A 1189 20.24 -27.90 19.64
N GLN A 1190 21.16 -28.78 19.25
CA GLN A 1190 22.31 -29.14 20.08
C GLN A 1190 23.53 -28.29 19.70
N THR A 1191 24.21 -27.77 20.72
CA THR A 1191 25.53 -27.15 20.57
C THR A 1191 26.42 -27.52 21.76
N SER A 1192 27.72 -27.65 21.54
CA SER A 1192 28.70 -27.95 22.58
C SER A 1192 29.74 -26.84 22.64
N HIS A 1193 30.05 -26.39 23.85
CA HIS A 1193 30.95 -25.27 24.12
C HIS A 1193 31.91 -25.60 25.27
N CYS A 1194 32.36 -26.85 25.36
CA CYS A 1194 33.36 -27.32 26.32
C CYS A 1194 34.78 -26.92 25.89
N SER A 1195 35.76 -26.99 26.79
CA SER A 1195 37.14 -26.52 26.54
C SER A 1195 37.84 -27.15 25.32
N GLY A 1196 37.41 -28.33 24.88
CA GLY A 1196 37.95 -29.04 23.70
C GLY A 1196 37.22 -28.77 22.38
N ASP A 1197 36.13 -28.01 22.40
CA ASP A 1197 35.35 -27.71 21.20
C ASP A 1197 35.96 -26.57 20.38
N GLU A 1198 35.55 -26.43 19.12
CA GLU A 1198 36.03 -25.38 18.21
C GLU A 1198 35.74 -23.97 18.75
N TYR A 1199 34.64 -23.83 19.50
CA TYR A 1199 34.14 -22.56 20.03
C TYR A 1199 33.76 -22.67 21.52
N PRO A 1200 34.74 -22.79 22.45
CA PRO A 1200 34.46 -22.97 23.88
C PRO A 1200 33.81 -21.72 24.49
N ALA A 1201 32.92 -21.93 25.48
CA ALA A 1201 32.39 -20.87 26.34
C ALA A 1201 33.34 -20.68 27.53
N GLY A 1202 33.63 -19.43 27.91
CA GLY A 1202 34.70 -19.09 28.85
C GLY A 1202 35.80 -18.22 28.22
N ASP A 1203 36.84 -17.85 28.98
CA ASP A 1203 37.98 -17.04 28.53
C ASP A 1203 37.62 -15.73 27.79
N GLY A 1204 36.65 -15.00 28.34
CA GLY A 1204 36.18 -13.76 27.73
C GLY A 1204 35.16 -13.96 26.62
N LYS A 1205 34.52 -15.13 26.54
CA LYS A 1205 33.33 -15.36 25.71
C LYS A 1205 32.13 -15.79 26.55
N THR A 1206 30.94 -15.34 26.17
CA THR A 1206 29.66 -15.72 26.78
C THR A 1206 28.71 -16.24 25.72
N LEU A 1207 28.08 -17.39 25.97
CA LEU A 1207 27.04 -17.93 25.11
C LEU A 1207 25.69 -17.30 25.45
N PHE A 1208 25.13 -16.52 24.53
CA PHE A 1208 23.79 -15.97 24.66
C PHE A 1208 22.80 -16.83 23.91
N VAL A 1209 21.71 -17.18 24.57
CA VAL A 1209 20.69 -18.08 24.02
C VAL A 1209 19.33 -17.46 24.23
N ASN A 1210 18.72 -17.06 23.12
CA ASN A 1210 17.31 -16.77 23.10
C ASN A 1210 16.55 -18.06 22.81
N ALA A 1211 15.95 -18.61 23.86
CA ALA A 1211 15.20 -19.85 23.82
C ALA A 1211 13.69 -19.62 23.66
N SER A 1212 13.24 -18.42 23.25
CA SER A 1212 11.81 -18.16 23.01
C SER A 1212 11.24 -19.06 21.91
N ILE A 1213 10.28 -19.92 22.28
CA ILE A 1213 9.56 -20.78 21.33
C ILE A 1213 8.20 -20.18 21.03
N MET A 1214 7.78 -20.25 19.77
CA MET A 1214 6.47 -19.89 19.24
C MET A 1214 6.02 -21.04 18.31
N GLY A 1215 4.93 -21.71 18.65
CA GLY A 1215 4.55 -23.06 18.21
C GLY A 1215 4.43 -23.38 16.71
N ASP A 1216 4.72 -22.45 15.80
CA ASP A 1216 4.59 -22.62 14.34
C ASP A 1216 5.80 -22.12 13.52
N GLU A 1217 6.89 -21.62 14.14
CA GLU A 1217 8.00 -20.95 13.43
C GLU A 1217 9.32 -21.73 13.33
N GLY A 1218 9.34 -23.04 13.65
CA GLY A 1218 10.57 -23.85 13.60
C GLY A 1218 11.57 -23.56 14.73
N GLN A 1219 11.15 -22.82 15.76
CA GLN A 1219 11.92 -22.55 16.97
C GLN A 1219 11.92 -23.79 17.85
N MET A 1220 13.08 -24.40 18.03
CA MET A 1220 13.25 -25.63 18.81
C MET A 1220 13.89 -25.33 20.16
N PRO A 1221 13.72 -26.19 21.19
CA PRO A 1221 14.48 -26.09 22.43
C PRO A 1221 15.98 -26.21 22.16
N TRP A 1222 16.80 -25.66 23.05
CA TRP A 1222 18.24 -25.78 22.98
C TRP A 1222 18.75 -26.86 23.94
N GLY A 1223 19.57 -27.78 23.43
CA GLY A 1223 20.43 -28.67 24.21
C GLY A 1223 21.86 -28.15 24.17
N MET A 1224 22.49 -27.98 25.33
CA MET A 1224 23.84 -27.41 25.41
C MET A 1224 24.74 -28.22 26.33
N ASP A 1225 25.93 -28.52 25.84
CA ASP A 1225 27.00 -29.12 26.64
C ASP A 1225 28.00 -28.01 27.02
N ILE A 1226 28.15 -27.76 28.33
CA ILE A 1226 29.02 -26.72 28.90
C ILE A 1226 29.83 -27.31 30.05
N GLU A 1227 31.10 -26.94 30.11
CA GLU A 1227 32.01 -27.33 31.18
C GLU A 1227 31.88 -26.39 32.38
N LEU A 1228 31.38 -26.91 33.49
CA LEU A 1228 31.28 -26.17 34.75
C LEU A 1228 32.54 -26.38 35.60
N PRO A 1229 32.97 -25.38 36.37
CA PRO A 1229 34.11 -25.53 37.26
C PRO A 1229 33.87 -26.64 38.30
N PRO A 1230 34.88 -27.47 38.61
CA PRO A 1230 34.79 -28.44 39.69
C PRO A 1230 34.63 -27.74 41.04
N ILE A 1231 34.04 -28.44 42.01
CA ILE A 1231 33.84 -27.95 43.39
C ILE A 1231 35.15 -27.59 44.08
#